data_AF-A0A373DV12-F1
#
_entry.id   AF-A0A373DV12-F1
#
_cell.length_a   1.000
_cell.length_b   1.000
_cell.length_c   1.000
_cell.angle_alpha   90.00
_cell.angle_beta   90.00
_cell.angle_gamma   90.00
#
_symmetry.space_group_name_H-M   'P 1'
#
loop_
_entity.id
_entity.type
_entity.pdbx_description
1 polymer ?
#
loop_
_entity_poly.entity_id
_entity_poly.type
_entity_poly.pdbx_seq_one_letter_code
_entity_poly.pdbx_strand_id
1 'polypeptide(L)'
;MTRIEAARSSAPDEGRSPLARSDEERGDPTRSAVTGATALERDPGMPTSTWRLRSDAWEYLRFAVKRLALGSDDVEALAADSEIHRSLRALETIEMYWAGFGQRYVRDIGELLELGDYRAALDRIGRVVNRLRGDTVPDEPRDEHLEELERAELSADADPRPRFEVLVIDETTPSDRDTMRAEGMRLRAPADSFIYEYVIVPSADDAVAAVLTNPNILACVVRPGFSDRTRQRLSRDLRETVDLARAEVHTGSAPARSSLASVQRVLGLADTLAAIRPELDLYLMAGAHIEDLAGALTRRFRRVFRREDQLELHLSLLRRVSHLYDTPFFTALQDHARRPVGVFHALPVARGGSVVGSKWIKDLADFYGLNLLLAETSATSGGLDSLLAPTGAIKKAQDLAARAYGAKHSFFVTNGTSTANKIVHQALVGPGDVVMVDRNCHKSHHHAVMLTGARPAYLEAYPLNDYAFYGAVPLSRIKQMLLDYRAAGRLDEVRMITLTNCTFDGVVYDPERVMAECLAIKPDLVFLWDEAWFAFAAFHPVTRRRTAMAAAKRLQERLRTGAHAAAYREQQQRLFSSDGTPGDDETWLRERLIPAPEARVRVYATHSTHKTLTALRQGSMIHVYDQDWVREAEEPFHEAYMTHTSTSPNYQILSSLDIGRRQVELEGFELVQRQLDLATSLSQAIARHPLLRRTFRVLTAHDLIPAAHREVGRPMPLRDGLATMWQAWTHDEFVVDPSRITIEISRTGVDGDTFKHEHLMDRYGIQVNKTSRNTVLFMTNIGTSRSAIAYLIEVLVKLAERFEEMQAQRDPDDRVRPETPMPPLPDFSAFSPGYATDGVRPDGDMRAAFFRGQRRKNIEHVLPDELRERVARDEQPVSAGFVTPYPPGFPVLVPGQIITAEVLDFMSVLDTREIHGYNARRGYRVLKPQDETAQQAAAPEGQAPPES
;
A
#
# COMPACT_ATOMS: atom_id res chain seq x y z
N MET A 1 -10.69 -31.74 52.27
CA MET A 1 -11.92 -32.49 52.63
C MET A 1 -13.00 -31.50 53.05
N THR A 2 -14.27 -31.92 53.02
CA THR A 2 -15.45 -31.31 53.69
C THR A 2 -15.70 -29.80 53.53
N ARG A 3 -16.78 -29.47 52.79
CA ARG A 3 -17.65 -28.31 53.08
C ARG A 3 -18.32 -28.51 54.45
N ILE A 4 -18.87 -27.45 55.05
CA ILE A 4 -20.33 -27.29 55.32
C ILE A 4 -20.65 -25.91 55.94
N GLU A 5 -21.49 -25.16 55.21
CA GLU A 5 -22.65 -24.30 55.56
C GLU A 5 -22.85 -23.54 56.91
N ALA A 6 -23.77 -22.56 56.85
CA ALA A 6 -24.78 -22.18 57.88
C ALA A 6 -24.73 -20.79 58.56
N ALA A 7 -25.05 -19.75 57.77
CA ALA A 7 -26.28 -18.92 57.93
C ALA A 7 -26.58 -18.01 59.18
N ARG A 8 -26.68 -16.71 58.86
CA ARG A 8 -27.81 -15.75 59.12
C ARG A 8 -27.98 -14.98 60.45
N SER A 9 -28.00 -13.64 60.28
CA SER A 9 -28.89 -12.60 60.90
C SER A 9 -28.82 -12.37 62.43
N SER A 10 -28.89 -11.13 62.96
CA SER A 10 -29.75 -10.00 62.56
C SER A 10 -29.23 -8.63 63.08
N ALA A 11 -29.86 -7.52 62.65
CA ALA A 11 -29.69 -6.15 63.16
C ALA A 11 -30.89 -5.78 64.10
N PRO A 12 -31.11 -4.55 64.66
CA PRO A 12 -30.99 -3.24 64.00
C PRO A 12 -30.45 -2.02 64.82
N ASP A 13 -30.00 -1.01 64.07
CA ASP A 13 -30.31 0.45 64.09
C ASP A 13 -30.83 1.18 65.35
N GLU A 14 -30.22 2.35 65.69
CA GLU A 14 -30.82 3.70 65.59
C GLU A 14 -29.93 4.83 66.18
N GLY A 15 -30.07 6.09 65.71
CA GLY A 15 -30.19 7.21 66.68
C GLY A 15 -29.24 8.44 66.75
N ARG A 16 -28.97 9.15 65.63
CA ARG A 16 -28.84 10.64 65.53
C ARG A 16 -27.67 11.47 66.17
N SER A 17 -27.19 12.42 65.36
CA SER A 17 -26.32 13.60 65.62
C SER A 17 -27.06 14.73 66.42
N PRO A 18 -26.44 15.85 66.92
CA PRO A 18 -25.71 16.85 66.09
C PRO A 18 -24.61 17.78 66.73
N LEU A 19 -23.74 18.36 65.87
CA LEU A 19 -23.17 19.75 65.86
C LEU A 19 -22.38 20.30 67.10
N ALA A 20 -21.34 21.15 67.01
CA ALA A 20 -20.75 21.96 65.92
C ALA A 20 -19.35 22.57 66.27
N ARG A 21 -18.56 22.94 65.23
CA ARG A 21 -17.43 23.94 65.21
C ARG A 21 -16.16 23.61 66.06
N SER A 22 -14.93 24.01 65.71
CA SER A 22 -14.37 24.83 64.60
C SER A 22 -12.85 24.60 64.39
N ASP A 23 -12.35 25.03 63.21
CA ASP A 23 -10.99 25.49 62.85
C ASP A 23 -9.79 24.50 62.68
N GLU A 24 -9.49 24.26 61.39
CA GLU A 24 -8.18 24.32 60.69
C GLU A 24 -6.88 23.71 61.29
N GLU A 25 -6.35 22.65 60.66
CA GLU A 25 -5.37 22.80 59.56
C GLU A 25 -5.12 21.48 58.77
N ARG A 26 -4.63 21.61 57.52
CA ARG A 26 -3.98 20.56 56.66
C ARG A 26 -4.80 19.30 56.30
N GLY A 27 -5.40 19.29 55.11
CA GLY A 27 -5.99 18.11 54.47
C GLY A 27 -5.13 17.49 53.35
N ASP A 28 -5.11 16.16 53.29
CA ASP A 28 -4.44 15.32 52.27
C ASP A 28 -5.31 15.17 50.99
N PRO A 29 -4.76 15.23 49.76
CA PRO A 29 -5.58 15.43 48.56
C PRO A 29 -6.05 14.12 47.91
N THR A 30 -7.17 13.55 48.38
CA THR A 30 -7.89 12.50 47.63
C THR A 30 -9.41 12.74 47.52
N ARG A 31 -9.96 12.40 46.34
CA ARG A 31 -11.39 12.39 45.95
C ARG A 31 -12.08 13.74 45.69
N SER A 32 -11.96 14.21 44.44
CA SER A 32 -13.05 14.87 43.70
C SER A 32 -13.56 13.85 42.66
N ALA A 33 -14.72 13.23 42.88
CA ALA A 33 -16.01 13.59 42.27
C ALA A 33 -16.05 13.32 40.74
N VAL A 34 -16.62 12.17 40.37
CA VAL A 34 -16.89 11.82 38.96
C VAL A 34 -18.19 12.48 38.50
N THR A 35 -18.07 13.56 37.73
CA THR A 35 -19.20 14.16 37.00
C THR A 35 -19.03 13.91 35.51
N GLY A 36 -20.01 13.25 34.88
CA GLY A 36 -19.91 12.78 33.50
C GLY A 36 -20.06 13.90 32.46
N ALA A 37 -18.95 14.30 31.87
CA ALA A 37 -18.93 14.94 30.55
C ALA A 37 -17.68 14.46 29.80
N THR A 38 -17.85 13.58 28.80
CA THR A 38 -16.77 13.16 27.89
C THR A 38 -16.50 14.26 26.85
N ALA A 39 -16.05 15.41 27.34
CA ALA A 39 -15.50 16.47 26.51
C ALA A 39 -14.18 15.99 25.90
N LEU A 40 -14.25 15.45 24.70
CA LEU A 40 -13.07 15.18 23.88
C LEU A 40 -12.46 16.51 23.43
N GLU A 41 -11.54 17.05 24.24
CA GLU A 41 -10.66 18.12 23.78
C GLU A 41 -9.91 17.62 22.54
N ARG A 42 -10.20 18.23 21.39
CA ARG A 42 -9.33 18.15 20.22
C ARG A 42 -8.15 19.07 20.50
N ASP A 43 -6.95 18.50 20.64
CA ASP A 43 -5.70 19.25 20.68
C ASP A 43 -5.69 20.27 19.52
N PRO A 44 -5.59 21.59 19.79
CA PRO A 44 -5.53 22.60 18.74
C PRO A 44 -4.33 22.43 17.80
N GLY A 45 -3.31 21.66 18.20
CA GLY A 45 -2.32 21.10 17.28
C GLY A 45 -2.80 19.78 16.68
N MET A 46 -3.20 19.82 15.40
CA MET A 46 -3.10 18.73 14.39
C MET A 46 -2.97 17.27 14.89
N PRO A 47 -4.00 16.41 14.67
CA PRO A 47 -4.16 15.92 13.30
C PRO A 47 -5.60 15.61 12.84
N THR A 48 -5.92 15.91 11.58
CA THR A 48 -6.71 15.01 10.71
C THR A 48 -6.39 15.30 9.23
N SER A 49 -5.17 14.98 8.81
CA SER A 49 -4.55 15.33 7.51
C SER A 49 -4.19 16.80 7.31
N THR A 50 -2.93 17.08 6.95
CA THR A 50 -2.40 18.46 6.84
C THR A 50 -2.92 19.19 5.61
N TRP A 51 -2.87 18.56 4.43
CA TRP A 51 -3.42 19.14 3.20
C TRP A 51 -4.92 19.41 3.35
N ARG A 52 -5.62 18.53 4.07
CA ARG A 52 -7.04 18.70 4.34
C ARG A 52 -7.31 19.84 5.29
N LEU A 53 -6.64 19.95 6.44
CA LEU A 53 -6.85 21.06 7.36
C LEU A 53 -6.51 22.40 6.68
N ARG A 54 -5.46 22.45 5.86
CA ARG A 54 -5.12 23.61 5.01
C ARG A 54 -6.28 23.99 4.08
N SER A 55 -6.78 23.04 3.30
CA SER A 55 -7.87 23.27 2.33
C SER A 55 -9.20 23.62 3.00
N ASP A 56 -9.61 22.86 4.03
CA ASP A 56 -10.86 23.08 4.75
C ASP A 56 -10.83 24.43 5.52
N ALA A 57 -9.67 24.84 6.07
CA ALA A 57 -9.52 26.15 6.74
C ALA A 57 -9.57 27.34 5.77
N TRP A 58 -8.90 27.27 4.61
CA TRP A 58 -8.96 28.36 3.62
C TRP A 58 -10.36 28.53 3.00
N GLU A 59 -11.05 27.43 2.68
CA GLU A 59 -12.43 27.48 2.20
C GLU A 59 -13.40 27.99 3.29
N TYR A 60 -13.19 27.58 4.56
CA TYR A 60 -13.97 28.10 5.69
C TYR A 60 -13.77 29.61 5.88
N LEU A 61 -12.52 30.10 5.87
CA LEU A 61 -12.25 31.54 5.95
C LEU A 61 -12.88 32.30 4.78
N ARG A 62 -12.81 31.76 3.56
CA ARG A 62 -13.48 32.36 2.38
C ARG A 62 -14.99 32.47 2.57
N PHE A 63 -15.61 31.46 3.16
CA PHE A 63 -17.04 31.46 3.48
C PHE A 63 -17.40 32.47 4.58
N ALA A 64 -16.72 32.40 5.73
CA ALA A 64 -17.02 33.22 6.91
C ALA A 64 -16.77 34.71 6.64
N VAL A 65 -15.61 35.07 6.08
CA VAL A 65 -15.27 36.46 5.76
C VAL A 65 -16.18 37.03 4.66
N LYS A 66 -16.64 36.20 3.71
CA LYS A 66 -17.65 36.61 2.73
C LYS A 66 -19.00 36.95 3.36
N ARG A 67 -19.42 36.27 4.45
CA ARG A 67 -20.63 36.65 5.18
C ARG A 67 -20.46 38.00 5.87
N LEU A 68 -19.33 38.23 6.53
CA LEU A 68 -19.00 39.49 7.19
C LEU A 68 -18.95 40.67 6.19
N ALA A 69 -18.27 40.50 5.05
CA ALA A 69 -18.17 41.50 3.98
C ALA A 69 -19.50 41.85 3.29
N LEU A 70 -20.55 41.04 3.49
CA LEU A 70 -21.90 41.22 2.96
C LEU A 70 -22.93 41.68 4.02
N GLY A 71 -22.56 41.73 5.31
CA GLY A 71 -23.40 42.31 6.37
C GLY A 71 -24.69 41.55 6.72
N SER A 72 -24.71 40.21 6.59
CA SER A 72 -25.89 39.40 6.99
C SER A 72 -26.07 39.37 8.51
N ASP A 73 -27.31 39.41 9.01
CA ASP A 73 -27.72 39.66 10.42
C ASP A 73 -27.09 38.80 11.54
N ASP A 74 -26.32 37.74 11.21
CA ASP A 74 -25.51 36.95 12.16
C ASP A 74 -24.18 37.63 12.59
N VAL A 75 -23.93 38.90 12.24
CA VAL A 75 -22.59 39.54 12.39
C VAL A 75 -22.00 39.38 13.79
N GLU A 76 -22.78 39.62 14.85
CA GLU A 76 -22.30 39.51 16.23
C GLU A 76 -21.96 38.06 16.62
N ALA A 77 -22.69 37.08 16.08
CA ALA A 77 -22.43 35.66 16.32
C ALA A 77 -21.16 35.16 15.58
N LEU A 78 -20.90 35.68 14.37
CA LEU A 78 -19.69 35.40 13.60
C LEU A 78 -18.46 36.15 14.13
N ALA A 79 -18.61 37.36 14.67
CA ALA A 79 -17.53 38.09 15.32
C ALA A 79 -17.07 37.41 16.62
N ALA A 80 -17.99 36.72 17.31
CA ALA A 80 -17.67 35.87 18.47
C ALA A 80 -17.09 34.48 18.09
N ASP A 81 -16.93 34.16 16.79
CA ASP A 81 -16.57 32.80 16.39
C ASP A 81 -15.10 32.45 16.66
N SER A 82 -14.93 31.44 17.51
CA SER A 82 -13.64 30.81 17.79
C SER A 82 -13.02 30.11 16.58
N GLU A 83 -13.81 29.74 15.56
CA GLU A 83 -13.40 28.96 14.39
C GLU A 83 -12.60 29.79 13.37
N ILE A 84 -12.90 31.08 13.17
CA ILE A 84 -12.08 31.99 12.34
C ILE A 84 -10.65 32.07 12.93
N HIS A 85 -10.56 32.40 14.23
CA HIS A 85 -9.30 32.48 14.96
C HIS A 85 -8.56 31.13 15.05
N ARG A 86 -9.29 30.01 15.06
CA ARG A 86 -8.73 28.65 15.03
C ARG A 86 -8.13 28.32 13.66
N SER A 87 -8.84 28.63 12.58
CA SER A 87 -8.39 28.49 11.19
C SER A 87 -7.15 29.35 10.92
N LEU A 88 -7.12 30.62 11.34
CA LEU A 88 -5.95 31.49 11.21
C LEU A 88 -4.72 30.91 11.94
N ARG A 89 -4.83 30.48 13.21
CA ARG A 89 -3.71 29.87 13.95
C ARG A 89 -3.24 28.54 13.35
N ALA A 90 -4.15 27.73 12.82
CA ALA A 90 -3.81 26.48 12.14
C ALA A 90 -3.04 26.76 10.84
N LEU A 91 -3.52 27.69 10.02
CA LEU A 91 -2.85 28.12 8.79
C LEU A 91 -1.51 28.80 9.07
N GLU A 92 -1.41 29.66 10.09
CA GLU A 92 -0.15 30.28 10.51
C GLU A 92 0.94 29.22 10.80
N THR A 93 0.53 28.07 11.35
CA THR A 93 1.43 26.94 11.63
C THR A 93 1.72 26.11 10.37
N ILE A 94 0.73 25.88 9.50
CA ILE A 94 0.88 25.01 8.31
C ILE A 94 1.62 25.73 7.18
N GLU A 95 1.30 26.99 6.90
CA GLU A 95 1.89 27.78 5.80
C GLU A 95 3.38 28.11 5.98
N MET A 96 3.99 27.72 7.11
CA MET A 96 5.45 27.69 7.24
C MET A 96 6.09 26.61 6.34
N TYR A 97 5.36 25.53 6.05
CA TYR A 97 5.86 24.35 5.35
C TYR A 97 5.49 24.29 3.86
N TRP A 98 4.87 25.35 3.31
CA TRP A 98 4.40 25.43 1.93
C TRP A 98 4.88 26.71 1.23
N ALA A 99 4.94 26.69 -0.10
CA ALA A 99 5.32 27.84 -0.91
C ALA A 99 4.13 28.76 -1.29
N GLY A 100 4.45 29.88 -1.91
CA GLY A 100 3.54 31.02 -2.09
C GLY A 100 3.26 31.73 -0.77
N PHE A 101 2.03 31.59 -0.28
CA PHE A 101 1.47 32.28 0.88
C PHE A 101 2.09 31.79 2.20
N GLY A 102 3.14 32.45 2.68
CA GLY A 102 3.81 32.07 3.93
C GLY A 102 3.11 32.62 5.20
N GLN A 103 3.68 32.31 6.37
CA GLN A 103 3.20 32.72 7.70
C GLN A 103 2.81 34.21 7.81
N ARG A 104 3.57 35.12 7.18
CA ARG A 104 3.26 36.57 7.12
C ARG A 104 1.89 36.83 6.47
N TYR A 105 1.61 36.20 5.32
CA TYR A 105 0.36 36.40 4.57
C TYR A 105 -0.88 36.03 5.39
N VAL A 106 -0.79 35.01 6.26
CA VAL A 106 -1.87 34.63 7.19
C VAL A 106 -2.06 35.68 8.29
N ARG A 107 -0.97 36.28 8.79
CA ARG A 107 -1.03 37.37 9.79
C ARG A 107 -1.60 38.65 9.21
N ASP A 108 -1.15 39.07 8.03
CA ASP A 108 -1.71 40.23 7.33
C ASP A 108 -3.25 40.10 7.16
N ILE A 109 -3.76 38.90 6.88
CA ILE A 109 -5.21 38.62 6.81
C ILE A 109 -5.87 38.73 8.19
N GLY A 110 -5.21 38.25 9.26
CA GLY A 110 -5.67 38.45 10.63
C GLY A 110 -5.77 39.93 11.01
N GLU A 111 -4.74 40.71 10.70
CA GLU A 111 -4.70 42.16 10.96
C GLU A 111 -5.82 42.91 10.20
N LEU A 112 -6.08 42.56 8.93
CA LEU A 112 -7.22 43.12 8.17
C LEU A 112 -8.58 42.77 8.80
N LEU A 113 -8.73 41.58 9.37
CA LEU A 113 -9.96 41.17 10.06
C LEU A 113 -10.14 41.85 11.42
N GLU A 114 -9.06 42.07 12.18
CA GLU A 114 -9.07 42.86 13.41
C GLU A 114 -9.37 44.35 13.15
N LEU A 115 -8.92 44.89 12.01
CA LEU A 115 -9.23 46.24 11.53
C LEU A 115 -10.63 46.37 10.89
N GLY A 116 -11.32 45.25 10.67
CA GLY A 116 -12.66 45.23 10.07
C GLY A 116 -12.73 45.37 8.54
N ASP A 117 -11.59 45.33 7.83
CA ASP A 117 -11.58 45.29 6.36
C ASP A 117 -11.81 43.87 5.84
N TYR A 118 -13.05 43.42 5.98
CA TYR A 118 -13.52 42.14 5.47
C TYR A 118 -13.45 42.03 3.93
N ARG A 119 -13.26 43.13 3.19
CA ARG A 119 -13.17 43.11 1.73
C ARG A 119 -11.76 42.82 1.26
N ALA A 120 -10.76 43.57 1.73
CA ALA A 120 -9.36 43.28 1.47
C ALA A 120 -8.98 41.87 1.97
N ALA A 121 -9.47 41.48 3.16
CA ALA A 121 -9.28 40.12 3.67
C ALA A 121 -9.91 39.05 2.75
N LEU A 122 -11.14 39.27 2.25
CA LEU A 122 -11.80 38.33 1.34
C LEU A 122 -11.05 38.17 0.00
N ASP A 123 -10.55 39.26 -0.58
CA ASP A 123 -9.82 39.20 -1.85
C ASP A 123 -8.44 38.53 -1.67
N ARG A 124 -7.74 38.79 -0.55
CA ARG A 124 -6.52 38.06 -0.16
C ARG A 124 -6.76 36.56 0.01
N ILE A 125 -7.82 36.15 0.70
CA ILE A 125 -8.23 34.74 0.84
C ILE A 125 -8.64 34.15 -0.53
N GLY A 126 -9.30 34.94 -1.37
CA GLY A 126 -9.73 34.57 -2.71
C GLY A 126 -8.58 34.12 -3.61
N ARG A 127 -7.45 34.82 -3.58
CA ARG A 127 -6.20 34.43 -4.28
C ARG A 127 -5.77 33.01 -3.88
N VAL A 128 -5.70 32.73 -2.58
CA VAL A 128 -5.26 31.42 -2.06
C VAL A 128 -6.17 30.29 -2.51
N VAL A 129 -7.49 30.44 -2.33
CA VAL A 129 -8.44 29.37 -2.64
C VAL A 129 -8.50 29.08 -4.14
N ASN A 130 -8.34 30.08 -5.01
CA ASN A 130 -8.27 29.85 -6.46
C ASN A 130 -6.99 29.06 -6.83
N ARG A 131 -5.82 29.48 -6.31
CA ARG A 131 -4.54 28.75 -6.52
C ARG A 131 -4.57 27.32 -5.97
N LEU A 132 -5.27 27.07 -4.84
CA LEU A 132 -5.48 25.73 -4.28
C LEU A 132 -6.38 24.82 -5.14
N ARG A 133 -7.25 25.38 -5.99
CA ARG A 133 -8.13 24.62 -6.89
C ARG A 133 -7.48 24.30 -8.24
N GLY A 134 -6.36 24.95 -8.56
CA GLY A 134 -5.77 24.91 -9.90
C GLY A 134 -6.52 25.76 -10.94
N ASP A 135 -7.45 26.61 -10.48
CA ASP A 135 -8.13 27.58 -11.33
C ASP A 135 -7.14 28.70 -11.69
N THR A 136 -7.09 29.10 -12.97
CA THR A 136 -6.39 30.32 -13.38
C THR A 136 -6.96 31.53 -12.64
N VAL A 137 -6.11 32.27 -11.93
CA VAL A 137 -6.51 33.53 -11.28
C VAL A 137 -7.03 34.49 -12.36
N PRO A 138 -8.21 35.13 -12.19
CA PRO A 138 -8.73 36.09 -13.17
C PRO A 138 -7.76 37.25 -13.43
N ASP A 139 -7.67 37.72 -14.67
CA ASP A 139 -6.65 38.66 -15.17
C ASP A 139 -6.55 40.02 -14.45
N GLU A 140 -7.56 40.42 -13.67
CA GLU A 140 -7.61 41.75 -13.03
C GLU A 140 -7.44 41.68 -11.50
N PRO A 141 -6.28 42.12 -10.96
CA PRO A 141 -6.20 42.49 -9.54
C PRO A 141 -7.03 43.75 -9.29
N ARG A 142 -8.02 43.66 -8.39
CA ARG A 142 -8.84 44.80 -7.94
C ARG A 142 -8.18 45.66 -6.85
N ASP A 143 -6.97 45.30 -6.47
CA ASP A 143 -6.21 45.91 -5.39
C ASP A 143 -5.06 46.75 -5.99
N GLU A 144 -5.21 48.07 -5.96
CA GLU A 144 -4.20 49.02 -6.45
C GLU A 144 -3.01 49.18 -5.48
N HIS A 145 -3.04 48.54 -4.31
CA HIS A 145 -2.03 48.69 -3.24
C HIS A 145 -1.04 47.51 -3.16
N LEU A 146 -1.16 46.52 -4.05
CA LEU A 146 -0.27 45.35 -4.10
C LEU A 146 1.21 45.73 -4.27
N GLU A 147 2.09 45.17 -3.43
CA GLU A 147 3.54 45.36 -3.54
C GLU A 147 4.10 44.82 -4.87
N GLU A 148 5.31 45.25 -5.26
CA GLU A 148 5.96 44.79 -6.50
C GLU A 148 6.18 43.26 -6.50
N LEU A 149 6.48 42.69 -5.33
CA LEU A 149 6.57 41.24 -5.12
C LEU A 149 5.21 40.54 -5.29
N GLU A 150 4.12 41.11 -4.78
CA GLU A 150 2.78 40.52 -4.95
C GLU A 150 2.31 40.53 -6.41
N ARG A 151 2.66 41.59 -7.15
CA ARG A 151 2.40 41.66 -8.61
C ARG A 151 3.25 40.67 -9.39
N ALA A 152 4.49 40.42 -8.97
CA ALA A 152 5.32 39.37 -9.54
C ALA A 152 4.78 37.95 -9.23
N GLU A 153 4.28 37.72 -8.02
CA GLU A 153 3.63 36.45 -7.64
C GLU A 153 2.31 36.23 -8.41
N LEU A 154 1.47 37.26 -8.60
CA LEU A 154 0.27 37.17 -9.45
C LEU A 154 0.56 36.86 -10.92
N SER A 155 1.55 37.54 -11.51
CA SER A 155 1.99 37.27 -12.88
C SER A 155 2.59 35.86 -13.01
N ALA A 156 3.27 35.38 -11.97
CA ALA A 156 3.73 34.00 -11.90
C ALA A 156 2.60 32.98 -11.71
N ASP A 157 1.48 33.32 -11.06
CA ASP A 157 0.32 32.43 -10.88
C ASP A 157 -0.48 32.22 -12.18
N ALA A 158 -0.46 33.18 -13.11
CA ALA A 158 -1.08 33.04 -14.43
C ALA A 158 -0.31 32.08 -15.39
N ASP A 159 0.94 31.73 -15.07
CA ASP A 159 1.78 30.89 -15.95
C ASP A 159 1.29 29.42 -15.99
N PRO A 160 1.05 28.81 -17.17
CA PRO A 160 0.52 27.44 -17.27
C PRO A 160 1.57 26.33 -17.05
N ARG A 161 2.84 26.66 -16.80
CA ARG A 161 3.89 25.64 -16.59
C ARG A 161 3.70 24.86 -15.28
N PRO A 162 4.07 23.55 -15.25
CA PRO A 162 3.98 22.78 -14.02
C PRO A 162 4.90 23.35 -12.93
N ARG A 163 4.39 23.37 -11.70
CA ARG A 163 5.08 23.91 -10.52
C ARG A 163 5.57 22.79 -9.60
N PHE A 164 6.66 23.05 -8.89
CA PHE A 164 7.12 22.23 -7.76
C PHE A 164 7.75 23.11 -6.67
N GLU A 165 8.00 22.54 -5.51
CA GLU A 165 8.56 23.26 -4.36
C GLU A 165 9.95 22.72 -4.00
N VAL A 166 10.81 23.61 -3.50
CA VAL A 166 12.19 23.32 -3.12
C VAL A 166 12.38 23.69 -1.65
N LEU A 167 12.67 22.69 -0.82
CA LEU A 167 12.87 22.88 0.61
C LEU A 167 14.29 23.36 0.91
N VAL A 168 14.45 24.60 1.34
CA VAL A 168 15.72 25.17 1.81
C VAL A 168 15.78 25.06 3.32
N ILE A 169 16.88 24.48 3.84
CA ILE A 169 17.08 24.24 5.27
C ILE A 169 18.21 25.14 5.76
N ASP A 170 17.87 26.29 6.36
CA ASP A 170 18.83 27.28 6.89
C ASP A 170 18.18 28.25 7.90
N GLU A 171 18.89 28.61 8.98
CA GLU A 171 18.40 29.63 9.92
C GLU A 171 18.63 31.04 9.33
N THR A 172 17.55 31.63 8.82
CA THR A 172 17.56 32.88 8.01
C THR A 172 16.77 34.01 8.68
N THR A 173 17.14 35.27 8.41
CA THR A 173 16.28 36.43 8.71
C THR A 173 15.15 36.54 7.67
N PRO A 174 14.09 37.35 7.92
CA PRO A 174 13.08 37.64 6.90
C PRO A 174 13.70 38.24 5.62
N SER A 175 14.60 39.22 5.77
CA SER A 175 15.27 39.88 4.64
C SER A 175 16.10 38.92 3.78
N ASP A 176 16.73 37.90 4.38
CA ASP A 176 17.44 36.85 3.63
C ASP A 176 16.46 36.03 2.78
N ARG A 177 15.29 35.69 3.32
CA ARG A 177 14.25 34.90 2.62
C ARG A 177 13.67 35.68 1.44
N ASP A 178 13.38 36.96 1.63
CA ASP A 178 12.85 37.83 0.58
C ASP A 178 13.90 38.03 -0.53
N THR A 179 15.18 38.17 -0.17
CA THR A 179 16.31 38.20 -1.11
C THR A 179 16.41 36.90 -1.89
N MET A 180 16.35 35.74 -1.23
CA MET A 180 16.40 34.42 -1.89
C MET A 180 15.19 34.16 -2.81
N ARG A 181 13.99 34.65 -2.47
CA ARG A 181 12.83 34.65 -3.38
C ARG A 181 13.11 35.51 -4.62
N ALA A 182 13.57 36.74 -4.44
CA ALA A 182 13.86 37.66 -5.54
C ALA A 182 14.99 37.16 -6.47
N GLU A 183 16.07 36.58 -5.93
CA GLU A 183 17.13 35.93 -6.71
C GLU A 183 16.59 34.71 -7.48
N GLY A 184 15.78 33.88 -6.82
CA GLY A 184 15.10 32.75 -7.45
C GLY A 184 14.20 33.16 -8.63
N MET A 185 13.48 34.28 -8.50
CA MET A 185 12.68 34.86 -9.58
C MET A 185 13.55 35.39 -10.73
N ARG A 186 14.64 36.10 -10.43
CA ARG A 186 15.58 36.66 -11.44
C ARG A 186 16.28 35.61 -12.30
N LEU A 187 16.42 34.38 -11.80
CA LEU A 187 17.02 33.26 -12.55
C LEU A 187 16.03 32.54 -13.48
N ARG A 188 14.71 32.76 -13.35
CA ARG A 188 13.70 32.10 -14.20
C ARG A 188 13.74 32.64 -15.62
N ALA A 189 13.78 31.75 -16.61
CA ALA A 189 13.64 32.07 -18.02
C ALA A 189 12.28 31.62 -18.59
N PRO A 190 11.78 32.24 -19.68
CA PRO A 190 10.63 31.73 -20.43
C PRO A 190 10.87 30.34 -21.06
N ALA A 191 12.13 29.92 -21.19
CA ALA A 191 12.52 28.61 -21.71
C ALA A 191 12.47 27.47 -20.66
N ASP A 192 12.34 27.80 -19.37
CA ASP A 192 12.33 26.80 -18.31
C ASP A 192 11.08 25.93 -18.40
N SER A 193 11.22 24.61 -18.42
CA SER A 193 10.11 23.68 -18.56
C SER A 193 9.22 23.55 -17.31
N PHE A 194 9.67 24.10 -16.18
CA PHE A 194 9.03 24.02 -14.87
C PHE A 194 9.25 25.32 -14.10
N ILE A 195 8.32 25.64 -13.18
CA ILE A 195 8.49 26.72 -12.22
C ILE A 195 8.76 26.10 -10.84
N TYR A 196 9.62 26.73 -10.03
CA TYR A 196 9.80 26.33 -8.64
C TYR A 196 9.82 27.51 -7.67
N GLU A 197 9.38 27.25 -6.44
CA GLU A 197 9.35 28.19 -5.32
C GLU A 197 10.05 27.59 -4.08
N TYR A 198 10.53 28.46 -3.19
CA TYR A 198 11.27 28.05 -2.00
C TYR A 198 10.39 27.99 -0.74
N VAL A 199 10.37 26.82 -0.09
CA VAL A 199 9.94 26.63 1.30
C VAL A 199 11.19 26.75 2.16
N ILE A 200 11.24 27.65 3.15
CA ILE A 200 12.48 27.93 3.91
C ILE A 200 12.26 27.64 5.39
N VAL A 201 12.95 26.62 5.91
CA VAL A 201 12.81 26.12 7.30
C VAL A 201 14.09 26.26 8.12
N PRO A 202 14.01 26.62 9.42
CA PRO A 202 15.18 26.94 10.25
C PRO A 202 15.79 25.74 11.02
N SER A 203 15.14 24.56 10.99
CA SER A 203 15.59 23.40 11.76
C SER A 203 15.45 22.06 11.04
N ALA A 204 16.15 21.03 11.55
CA ALA A 204 16.04 19.66 11.08
C ALA A 204 14.64 19.07 11.32
N ASP A 205 14.05 19.30 12.51
CA ASP A 205 12.67 18.88 12.80
C ASP A 205 11.66 19.53 11.86
N ASP A 206 11.82 20.82 11.56
CA ASP A 206 10.95 21.56 10.62
C ASP A 206 11.08 21.03 9.19
N ALA A 207 12.28 20.59 8.78
CA ALA A 207 12.48 19.96 7.47
C ALA A 207 11.84 18.57 7.36
N VAL A 208 11.93 17.76 8.42
CA VAL A 208 11.24 16.47 8.51
C VAL A 208 9.72 16.68 8.50
N ALA A 209 9.22 17.67 9.26
CA ALA A 209 7.81 18.05 9.24
C ALA A 209 7.33 18.52 7.86
N ALA A 210 8.11 19.33 7.14
CA ALA A 210 7.79 19.75 5.78
C ALA A 210 7.70 18.55 4.81
N VAL A 211 8.72 17.68 4.80
CA VAL A 211 8.75 16.49 3.92
C VAL A 211 7.63 15.48 4.24
N LEU A 212 7.14 15.44 5.50
CA LEU A 212 6.00 14.63 5.92
C LEU A 212 4.63 15.25 5.64
N THR A 213 4.53 16.53 5.27
CA THR A 213 3.22 17.23 5.19
C THR A 213 2.95 18.01 3.91
N ASN A 214 4.00 18.38 3.17
CA ASN A 214 3.91 19.05 1.87
C ASN A 214 4.37 18.10 0.75
N PRO A 215 3.47 17.66 -0.15
CA PRO A 215 3.82 16.77 -1.24
C PRO A 215 4.58 17.47 -2.38
N ASN A 216 4.34 18.76 -2.60
CA ASN A 216 4.85 19.54 -3.74
C ASN A 216 6.38 19.67 -3.72
N ILE A 217 7.02 19.45 -2.57
CA ILE A 217 8.47 19.38 -2.43
C ILE A 217 8.99 18.24 -3.30
N LEU A 218 9.87 18.55 -4.27
CA LEU A 218 10.54 17.55 -5.13
C LEU A 218 12.08 17.60 -5.01
N ALA A 219 12.64 18.59 -4.30
CA ALA A 219 14.06 18.72 -4.02
C ALA A 219 14.33 19.45 -2.70
N CYS A 220 15.47 19.16 -2.08
CA CYS A 220 15.92 19.81 -0.85
C CYS A 220 17.32 20.43 -1.02
N VAL A 221 17.50 21.66 -0.54
CA VAL A 221 18.78 22.38 -0.50
C VAL A 221 19.17 22.61 0.96
N VAL A 222 20.14 21.83 1.43
CA VAL A 222 20.66 21.92 2.79
C VAL A 222 21.73 23.01 2.84
N ARG A 223 21.68 23.90 3.84
CA ARG A 223 22.74 24.88 4.16
C ARG A 223 23.16 24.66 5.62
N PRO A 224 24.46 24.54 5.96
CA PRO A 224 24.88 24.13 7.32
C PRO A 224 24.51 25.04 8.52
N GLY A 225 23.72 26.10 8.33
CA GLY A 225 23.32 27.05 9.38
C GLY A 225 22.10 26.64 10.20
N PHE A 226 21.45 25.50 9.91
CA PHE A 226 20.20 25.11 10.58
C PHE A 226 20.37 24.60 12.03
N SER A 227 19.33 24.86 12.83
CA SER A 227 19.20 24.37 14.21
C SER A 227 18.72 22.91 14.27
N ASP A 228 19.07 22.14 15.31
CA ASP A 228 18.68 20.71 15.33
C ASP A 228 17.20 20.47 15.67
N ARG A 229 16.61 21.34 16.50
CA ARG A 229 15.26 21.19 17.05
C ARG A 229 14.40 22.40 16.70
N THR A 230 13.14 22.15 16.38
CA THR A 230 12.19 23.22 16.01
C THR A 230 11.90 24.15 17.19
N ARG A 231 11.62 25.42 16.87
CA ARG A 231 11.08 26.41 17.81
C ARG A 231 9.56 26.54 17.73
N GLN A 232 8.92 25.84 16.78
CA GLN A 232 7.49 25.91 16.54
C GLN A 232 6.71 24.96 17.45
N ARG A 233 5.43 25.29 17.68
CA ARG A 233 4.50 24.44 18.42
C ARG A 233 3.92 23.35 17.53
N LEU A 234 4.75 22.38 17.16
CA LEU A 234 4.27 21.15 16.52
C LEU A 234 3.26 20.44 17.41
N SER A 235 2.24 19.83 16.80
CA SER A 235 1.30 18.96 17.49
C SER A 235 1.99 17.74 18.10
N ARG A 236 1.26 17.04 18.97
CA ARG A 236 1.75 15.78 19.55
C ARG A 236 2.06 14.74 18.47
N ASP A 237 1.11 14.44 17.58
CA ASP A 237 1.26 13.40 16.56
C ASP A 237 2.37 13.71 15.54
N LEU A 238 2.46 14.96 15.06
CA LEU A 238 3.51 15.36 14.12
C LEU A 238 4.90 15.31 14.78
N ARG A 239 5.02 15.70 16.05
CA ARG A 239 6.27 15.62 16.81
C ARG A 239 6.70 14.18 17.07
N GLU A 240 5.78 13.32 17.52
CA GLU A 240 6.05 11.88 17.68
C GLU A 240 6.42 11.24 16.33
N THR A 241 5.82 11.67 15.21
CA THR A 241 6.20 11.21 13.86
C THR A 241 7.59 11.69 13.44
N VAL A 242 7.95 12.94 13.73
CA VAL A 242 9.30 13.50 13.45
C VAL A 242 10.36 12.74 14.25
N ASP A 243 10.15 12.53 15.55
CA ASP A 243 11.10 11.78 16.40
C ASP A 243 11.21 10.31 15.96
N LEU A 244 10.11 9.65 15.57
CA LEU A 244 10.14 8.30 14.99
C LEU A 244 10.96 8.24 13.69
N ALA A 245 10.71 9.16 12.75
CA ALA A 245 11.41 9.19 11.47
C ALA A 245 12.91 9.48 11.64
N ARG A 246 13.30 10.33 12.61
CA ARG A 246 14.71 10.57 12.98
C ARG A 246 15.34 9.35 13.67
N ALA A 247 14.58 8.53 14.39
CA ALA A 247 15.08 7.36 15.11
C ALA A 247 15.40 6.15 14.22
N GLU A 248 14.81 6.04 13.02
CA GLU A 248 15.12 4.96 12.07
C GLU A 248 16.57 5.00 11.57
N VAL A 249 17.13 6.20 11.47
CA VAL A 249 18.49 6.42 10.98
C VAL A 249 19.49 6.40 12.12
N HIS A 250 20.29 5.33 12.19
CA HIS A 250 21.37 5.18 13.17
C HIS A 250 22.48 6.21 12.96
N THR A 251 22.35 7.37 13.62
CA THR A 251 23.39 8.40 13.68
C THR A 251 24.32 8.15 14.87
N GLY A 252 25.61 7.92 14.60
CA GLY A 252 26.61 7.78 15.66
C GLY A 252 26.90 9.13 16.32
N SER A 253 26.59 9.28 17.61
CA SER A 253 26.64 10.57 18.32
C SER A 253 28.06 11.10 18.54
N ALA A 254 28.40 12.27 17.98
CA ALA A 254 29.57 13.06 18.38
C ALA A 254 29.20 14.23 19.33
N PRO A 255 30.12 14.70 20.19
CA PRO A 255 29.90 15.86 21.05
C PRO A 255 29.68 17.16 20.26
N ALA A 256 28.68 17.94 20.69
CA ALA A 256 28.12 19.11 19.98
C ALA A 256 29.03 20.37 19.86
N ARG A 257 30.36 20.23 20.00
CA ARG A 257 31.35 21.33 19.90
C ARG A 257 32.51 21.02 18.94
N SER A 258 32.27 20.19 17.92
CA SER A 258 33.26 19.83 16.90
C SER A 258 32.71 20.09 15.49
N SER A 259 33.61 20.31 14.52
CA SER A 259 33.26 20.36 13.09
C SER A 259 32.67 19.03 12.58
N LEU A 260 33.02 17.91 13.22
CA LEU A 260 32.42 16.60 12.97
C LEU A 260 30.93 16.59 13.33
N ALA A 261 30.50 17.29 14.38
CA ALA A 261 29.11 17.30 14.83
C ALA A 261 28.17 18.10 13.89
N SER A 262 28.65 19.13 13.20
CA SER A 262 27.85 19.80 12.16
C SER A 262 27.74 18.95 10.89
N VAL A 263 28.83 18.30 10.47
CA VAL A 263 28.82 17.34 9.35
C VAL A 263 27.90 16.15 9.63
N GLN A 264 27.94 15.58 10.84
CA GLN A 264 27.02 14.52 11.26
C GLN A 264 25.56 14.97 11.27
N ARG A 265 25.26 16.21 11.66
CA ARG A 265 23.87 16.74 11.63
C ARG A 265 23.35 16.86 10.19
N VAL A 266 24.20 17.35 9.28
CA VAL A 266 23.91 17.43 7.83
C VAL A 266 23.69 16.03 7.23
N LEU A 267 24.55 15.06 7.57
CA LEU A 267 24.42 13.67 7.10
C LEU A 267 23.18 12.97 7.67
N GLY A 268 22.95 13.06 8.98
CA GLY A 268 21.80 12.43 9.66
C GLY A 268 20.47 12.97 9.15
N LEU A 269 20.36 14.28 8.91
CA LEU A 269 19.18 14.86 8.27
C LEU A 269 19.04 14.36 6.82
N ALA A 270 20.11 14.32 6.03
CA ALA A 270 20.05 13.82 4.66
C ALA A 270 19.61 12.35 4.57
N ASP A 271 20.23 11.47 5.37
CA ASP A 271 19.86 10.06 5.48
C ASP A 271 18.40 9.90 5.96
N THR A 272 17.90 10.80 6.85
CA THR A 272 16.49 10.83 7.29
C THR A 272 15.53 11.24 6.16
N LEU A 273 15.78 12.35 5.46
CA LEU A 273 14.89 12.80 4.39
C LEU A 273 14.84 11.78 3.23
N ALA A 274 15.97 11.14 2.91
CA ALA A 274 16.05 10.09 1.91
C ALA A 274 15.33 8.79 2.31
N ALA A 275 15.14 8.51 3.61
CA ALA A 275 14.32 7.40 4.08
C ALA A 275 12.81 7.71 3.92
N ILE A 276 12.39 8.93 4.26
CA ILE A 276 10.98 9.36 4.23
C ILE A 276 10.48 9.53 2.79
N ARG A 277 11.25 10.19 1.91
CA ARG A 277 10.91 10.41 0.49
C ARG A 277 12.15 10.24 -0.41
N PRO A 278 12.54 8.99 -0.77
CA PRO A 278 13.71 8.69 -1.62
C PRO A 278 13.58 9.21 -3.08
N GLU A 279 12.41 9.70 -3.47
CA GLU A 279 12.20 10.43 -4.71
C GLU A 279 12.87 11.82 -4.72
N LEU A 280 13.06 12.45 -3.55
CA LEU A 280 13.66 13.77 -3.41
C LEU A 280 15.16 13.72 -3.70
N ASP A 281 15.65 14.67 -4.52
CA ASP A 281 17.09 14.92 -4.61
C ASP A 281 17.53 15.88 -3.51
N LEU A 282 18.62 15.51 -2.84
CA LEU A 282 19.27 16.31 -1.81
C LEU A 282 20.50 17.01 -2.40
N TYR A 283 20.57 18.32 -2.23
CA TYR A 283 21.70 19.18 -2.61
C TYR A 283 22.26 19.87 -1.37
N LEU A 284 23.58 20.09 -1.33
CA LEU A 284 24.22 20.83 -0.24
C LEU A 284 24.82 22.14 -0.78
N MET A 285 24.54 23.25 -0.11
CA MET A 285 25.17 24.54 -0.38
C MET A 285 26.11 24.90 0.78
N ALA A 286 27.41 24.83 0.52
CA ALA A 286 28.49 24.99 1.50
C ALA A 286 29.27 26.31 1.30
N GLY A 287 30.14 26.61 2.27
CA GLY A 287 31.10 27.72 2.20
C GLY A 287 32.51 27.21 1.83
N ALA A 288 33.53 27.78 2.48
CA ALA A 288 34.89 27.23 2.43
C ALA A 288 34.95 25.79 2.98
N HIS A 289 36.03 25.07 2.66
CA HIS A 289 36.22 23.63 2.98
C HIS A 289 35.24 22.68 2.26
N ILE A 290 34.74 23.07 1.08
CA ILE A 290 33.88 22.24 0.23
C ILE A 290 34.56 20.92 -0.18
N GLU A 291 35.89 20.92 -0.36
CA GLU A 291 36.70 19.76 -0.74
C GLU A 291 36.84 18.74 0.39
N ASP A 292 37.16 19.21 1.61
CA ASP A 292 37.21 18.39 2.83
C ASP A 292 35.84 17.72 3.11
N LEU A 293 34.76 18.47 2.90
CA LEU A 293 33.39 17.97 3.03
C LEU A 293 33.04 16.96 1.94
N ALA A 294 33.39 17.23 0.67
CA ALA A 294 32.96 16.44 -0.47
C ALA A 294 33.32 14.95 -0.34
N GLY A 295 34.52 14.63 0.16
CA GLY A 295 34.94 13.24 0.39
C GLY A 295 34.02 12.48 1.33
N ALA A 296 33.67 13.07 2.48
CA ALA A 296 32.82 12.46 3.51
C ALA A 296 31.33 12.41 3.14
N LEU A 297 30.86 13.38 2.35
CA LEU A 297 29.45 13.55 1.97
C LEU A 297 28.99 12.68 0.78
N THR A 298 29.93 11.99 0.12
CA THR A 298 29.62 11.16 -1.06
C THR A 298 28.47 10.18 -0.80
N ARG A 299 27.69 9.92 -1.86
CA ARG A 299 26.49 9.06 -1.93
C ARG A 299 25.19 9.60 -1.30
N ARG A 300 25.20 10.69 -0.51
CA ARG A 300 23.96 11.28 0.06
C ARG A 300 23.42 12.43 -0.79
N PHE A 301 24.30 13.37 -1.12
CA PHE A 301 23.96 14.55 -1.90
C PHE A 301 24.22 14.29 -3.38
N ARG A 302 23.30 14.71 -4.25
CA ARG A 302 23.44 14.58 -5.71
C ARG A 302 24.48 15.54 -6.27
N ARG A 303 24.61 16.72 -5.67
CA ARG A 303 25.65 17.72 -5.96
C ARG A 303 25.87 18.64 -4.76
N VAL A 304 27.09 19.15 -4.62
CA VAL A 304 27.45 20.20 -3.66
C VAL A 304 27.77 21.48 -4.44
N PHE A 305 27.37 22.62 -3.90
CA PHE A 305 27.53 23.96 -4.49
C PHE A 305 28.17 24.92 -3.50
N ARG A 306 28.85 25.97 -3.98
CA ARG A 306 29.14 27.18 -3.21
C ARG A 306 27.89 28.07 -3.15
N ARG A 307 27.90 29.03 -2.22
CA ARG A 307 26.84 30.07 -2.13
C ARG A 307 26.75 30.97 -3.38
N GLU A 308 27.80 31.04 -4.20
CA GLU A 308 27.83 31.82 -5.45
C GLU A 308 27.18 31.08 -6.64
N ASP A 309 27.06 29.75 -6.59
CA ASP A 309 26.75 28.90 -7.76
C ASP A 309 25.23 28.82 -8.07
N GLN A 310 24.47 29.90 -7.86
CA GLN A 310 22.99 29.88 -7.90
C GLN A 310 22.42 29.45 -9.26
N LEU A 311 23.08 29.81 -10.36
CA LEU A 311 22.69 29.37 -11.71
C LEU A 311 22.87 27.85 -11.90
N GLU A 312 23.98 27.28 -11.41
CA GLU A 312 24.24 25.84 -11.49
C GLU A 312 23.29 25.04 -10.59
N LEU A 313 22.86 25.61 -9.46
CA LEU A 313 21.78 25.05 -8.63
C LEU A 313 20.44 25.06 -9.39
N HIS A 314 20.03 26.22 -9.91
CA HIS A 314 18.80 26.39 -10.71
C HIS A 314 18.72 25.37 -11.86
N LEU A 315 19.77 25.28 -12.68
CA LEU A 315 19.85 24.31 -13.79
C LEU A 315 19.82 22.85 -13.30
N SER A 316 20.43 22.56 -12.13
CA SER A 316 20.43 21.22 -11.54
C SER A 316 19.05 20.81 -10.98
N LEU A 317 18.26 21.76 -10.47
CA LEU A 317 16.88 21.55 -10.01
C LEU A 317 15.95 21.24 -11.18
N LEU A 318 15.95 22.08 -12.22
CA LEU A 318 15.15 21.86 -13.43
C LEU A 318 15.50 20.52 -14.11
N ARG A 319 16.80 20.18 -14.17
CA ARG A 319 17.28 18.90 -14.71
C ARG A 319 16.87 17.68 -13.86
N ARG A 320 16.61 17.82 -12.55
CA ARG A 320 15.98 16.75 -11.76
C ARG A 320 14.53 16.58 -12.16
N VAL A 321 13.70 17.61 -12.06
CA VAL A 321 12.25 17.46 -12.29
C VAL A 321 11.96 17.01 -13.73
N SER A 322 12.76 17.48 -14.70
CA SER A 322 12.77 16.95 -16.08
C SER A 322 13.00 15.43 -16.14
N HIS A 323 13.91 14.87 -15.34
CA HIS A 323 14.19 13.42 -15.30
C HIS A 323 13.08 12.61 -14.60
N LEU A 324 12.32 13.19 -13.67
CA LEU A 324 11.13 12.54 -13.10
C LEU A 324 9.96 12.58 -14.10
N TYR A 325 9.81 13.71 -14.78
CA TYR A 325 8.75 14.01 -15.74
C TYR A 325 8.94 13.35 -17.12
N ASP A 326 10.16 12.94 -17.47
CA ASP A 326 10.45 12.18 -18.69
C ASP A 326 9.62 10.89 -18.73
N THR A 327 9.01 10.60 -19.88
CA THR A 327 8.27 9.36 -20.17
C THR A 327 8.80 8.81 -21.50
N PRO A 328 9.95 8.11 -21.50
CA PRO A 328 10.70 7.82 -22.72
C PRO A 328 9.91 7.07 -23.78
N PHE A 329 9.08 6.10 -23.37
CA PHE A 329 8.31 5.29 -24.30
C PHE A 329 7.05 6.00 -24.77
N PHE A 330 6.33 6.68 -23.87
CA PHE A 330 5.16 7.47 -24.28
C PHE A 330 5.54 8.62 -25.22
N THR A 331 6.64 9.34 -24.95
CA THR A 331 7.12 10.41 -25.83
C THR A 331 7.49 9.86 -27.22
N ALA A 332 8.20 8.73 -27.30
CA ALA A 332 8.53 8.08 -28.56
C ALA A 332 7.27 7.64 -29.35
N LEU A 333 6.23 7.18 -28.63
CA LEU A 333 4.94 6.79 -29.21
C LEU A 333 4.14 8.00 -29.74
N GLN A 334 4.12 9.12 -29.00
CA GLN A 334 3.53 10.39 -29.47
C GLN A 334 4.24 10.91 -30.72
N ASP A 335 5.57 10.83 -30.74
CA ASP A 335 6.39 11.19 -31.90
C ASP A 335 6.10 10.30 -33.11
N HIS A 336 5.96 8.99 -32.91
CA HIS A 336 5.56 8.06 -33.97
C HIS A 336 4.18 8.41 -34.53
N ALA A 337 3.19 8.66 -33.67
CA ALA A 337 1.84 9.05 -34.07
C ALA A 337 1.83 10.34 -34.92
N ARG A 338 2.65 11.33 -34.55
CA ARG A 338 2.76 12.62 -35.26
C ARG A 338 3.49 12.53 -36.61
N ARG A 339 4.44 11.61 -36.77
CA ARG A 339 5.23 11.48 -38.02
C ARG A 339 4.36 11.01 -39.19
N PRO A 340 4.54 11.56 -40.41
CA PRO A 340 3.91 11.02 -41.62
C PRO A 340 4.66 9.75 -42.06
N VAL A 341 4.01 8.59 -41.95
CA VAL A 341 4.59 7.28 -42.29
C VAL A 341 3.61 6.51 -43.20
N GLY A 342 4.12 5.95 -44.29
CA GLY A 342 3.38 5.01 -45.14
C GLY A 342 3.49 3.59 -44.62
N VAL A 343 2.36 2.90 -44.39
CA VAL A 343 2.34 1.56 -43.79
C VAL A 343 2.22 0.49 -44.86
N PHE A 344 3.25 -0.36 -44.94
CA PHE A 344 3.25 -1.62 -45.71
C PHE A 344 3.45 -2.85 -44.80
N HIS A 345 3.29 -2.67 -43.48
CA HIS A 345 3.37 -3.73 -42.47
C HIS A 345 2.01 -4.41 -42.25
N ALA A 346 1.99 -5.56 -41.57
CA ALA A 346 0.79 -6.35 -41.27
C ALA A 346 -0.10 -5.74 -40.16
N LEU A 347 -0.39 -4.44 -40.24
CA LEU A 347 -1.20 -3.67 -39.29
C LEU A 347 -2.25 -2.82 -40.03
N PRO A 348 -3.36 -3.41 -40.52
CA PRO A 348 -4.34 -2.68 -41.33
C PRO A 348 -5.07 -1.56 -40.57
N VAL A 349 -5.06 -1.58 -39.23
CA VAL A 349 -5.66 -0.55 -38.36
C VAL A 349 -4.72 0.65 -38.16
N ALA A 350 -3.40 0.48 -38.37
CA ALA A 350 -2.42 1.53 -38.19
C ALA A 350 -2.72 2.75 -39.11
N ARG A 351 -2.53 3.95 -38.55
CA ARG A 351 -2.91 5.23 -39.17
C ARG A 351 -4.42 5.41 -39.41
N GLY A 352 -5.26 4.48 -38.96
CA GLY A 352 -6.72 4.55 -39.03
C GLY A 352 -7.35 4.39 -40.42
N GLY A 353 -6.57 4.12 -41.47
CA GLY A 353 -7.05 4.16 -42.87
C GLY A 353 -8.21 3.19 -43.15
N SER A 354 -8.13 1.96 -42.65
CA SER A 354 -9.20 0.96 -42.78
C SER A 354 -10.46 1.28 -41.98
N VAL A 355 -10.35 2.10 -40.94
CA VAL A 355 -11.44 2.51 -40.05
C VAL A 355 -12.15 3.73 -40.62
N VAL A 356 -11.40 4.81 -40.90
CA VAL A 356 -11.92 6.08 -41.43
C VAL A 356 -12.43 5.94 -42.86
N GLY A 357 -11.83 5.05 -43.67
CA GLY A 357 -12.30 4.72 -45.02
C GLY A 357 -13.49 3.75 -45.06
N SER A 358 -13.91 3.19 -43.92
CA SER A 358 -15.05 2.25 -43.88
C SER A 358 -16.38 2.98 -43.77
N LYS A 359 -17.39 2.45 -44.47
CA LYS A 359 -18.79 2.89 -44.36
C LYS A 359 -19.50 2.37 -43.11
N TRP A 360 -18.90 1.44 -42.37
CA TRP A 360 -19.58 0.61 -41.36
C TRP A 360 -18.96 0.66 -39.96
N ILE A 361 -17.67 0.99 -39.82
CA ILE A 361 -16.93 0.91 -38.53
C ILE A 361 -16.23 2.24 -38.15
N LYS A 362 -16.74 3.38 -38.64
CA LYS A 362 -16.17 4.70 -38.34
C LYS A 362 -16.38 5.10 -36.87
N ASP A 363 -17.45 4.59 -36.27
CA ASP A 363 -17.77 4.67 -34.85
C ASP A 363 -16.61 4.25 -33.93
N LEU A 364 -15.76 3.30 -34.35
CA LEU A 364 -14.54 2.93 -33.63
C LEU A 364 -13.58 4.13 -33.47
N ALA A 365 -13.40 4.94 -34.52
CA ALA A 365 -12.56 6.13 -34.50
C ALA A 365 -13.25 7.30 -33.79
N ASP A 366 -14.57 7.41 -33.93
CA ASP A 366 -15.37 8.45 -33.26
C ASP A 366 -15.49 8.18 -31.73
N PHE A 367 -15.38 6.92 -31.27
CA PHE A 367 -15.39 6.51 -29.84
C PHE A 367 -14.00 6.55 -29.17
N TYR A 368 -12.97 5.94 -29.78
CA TYR A 368 -11.62 5.90 -29.17
C TYR A 368 -10.73 7.11 -29.51
N GLY A 369 -11.10 7.89 -30.53
CA GLY A 369 -10.29 8.97 -31.05
C GLY A 369 -9.15 8.50 -31.97
N LEU A 370 -8.89 9.28 -33.02
CA LEU A 370 -7.91 8.93 -34.07
C LEU A 370 -6.48 8.74 -33.55
N ASN A 371 -6.10 9.37 -32.44
CA ASN A 371 -4.77 9.26 -31.84
C ASN A 371 -4.37 7.81 -31.47
N LEU A 372 -5.34 6.99 -31.02
CA LEU A 372 -5.09 5.58 -30.72
C LEU A 372 -4.69 4.80 -31.99
N LEU A 373 -5.33 5.11 -33.12
CA LEU A 373 -5.07 4.47 -34.42
C LEU A 373 -3.78 5.00 -35.07
N LEU A 374 -3.42 6.27 -34.83
CA LEU A 374 -2.15 6.86 -35.27
C LEU A 374 -0.93 6.32 -34.51
N ALA A 375 -1.13 5.93 -33.24
CA ALA A 375 -0.13 5.32 -32.37
C ALA A 375 0.01 3.79 -32.52
N GLU A 376 -0.81 3.15 -33.35
CA GLU A 376 -0.79 1.70 -33.55
C GLU A 376 0.33 1.30 -34.54
N THR A 377 1.26 0.45 -34.09
CA THR A 377 2.57 0.24 -34.75
C THR A 377 3.33 -0.98 -34.17
N SER A 378 4.55 -1.25 -34.63
CA SER A 378 5.37 -2.40 -34.21
C SER A 378 6.87 -2.09 -34.12
N ALA A 379 7.62 -2.85 -33.32
CA ALA A 379 9.09 -2.76 -33.23
C ALA A 379 9.76 -2.97 -34.61
N THR A 380 9.19 -3.85 -35.45
CA THR A 380 9.63 -4.10 -36.84
C THR A 380 9.47 -2.89 -37.77
N SER A 381 8.66 -1.89 -37.42
CA SER A 381 8.45 -0.68 -38.23
C SER A 381 9.57 0.37 -38.07
N GLY A 382 10.49 0.16 -37.11
CA GLY A 382 11.63 1.03 -36.86
C GLY A 382 11.31 2.25 -36.00
N GLY A 383 12.31 2.70 -35.22
CA GLY A 383 12.19 3.89 -34.36
C GLY A 383 11.42 3.71 -33.05
N LEU A 384 10.97 2.48 -32.74
CA LEU A 384 10.40 2.10 -31.44
C LEU A 384 11.08 0.81 -30.93
N ASP A 385 11.11 0.66 -29.61
CA ASP A 385 11.88 -0.37 -28.90
C ASP A 385 11.13 -1.72 -28.84
N SER A 386 11.88 -2.82 -28.66
CA SER A 386 11.31 -4.17 -28.56
C SER A 386 11.03 -4.53 -27.11
N LEU A 387 9.80 -4.93 -26.77
CA LEU A 387 9.49 -5.34 -25.40
C LEU A 387 10.23 -6.63 -24.98
N LEU A 388 10.54 -7.50 -25.94
CA LEU A 388 11.21 -8.79 -25.70
C LEU A 388 12.73 -8.64 -25.53
N ALA A 389 13.33 -7.59 -26.13
CA ALA A 389 14.76 -7.29 -26.01
C ALA A 389 14.95 -5.76 -25.99
N PRO A 390 14.56 -5.10 -24.87
CA PRO A 390 14.50 -3.65 -24.81
C PRO A 390 15.90 -3.04 -24.69
N THR A 391 16.21 -2.09 -25.56
CA THR A 391 17.54 -1.44 -25.66
C THR A 391 17.48 0.09 -25.70
N GLY A 392 16.28 0.67 -25.81
CA GLY A 392 16.06 2.11 -25.97
C GLY A 392 14.96 2.64 -25.06
N ALA A 393 13.83 3.05 -25.65
CA ALA A 393 12.77 3.76 -24.93
C ALA A 393 12.04 2.91 -23.88
N ILE A 394 11.79 1.61 -24.15
CA ILE A 394 11.20 0.69 -23.16
C ILE A 394 12.23 0.42 -22.07
N LYS A 395 13.50 0.18 -22.42
CA LYS A 395 14.57 -0.05 -21.44
C LYS A 395 14.71 1.13 -20.47
N LYS A 396 14.77 2.35 -20.99
CA LYS A 396 14.85 3.56 -20.16
C LYS A 396 13.61 3.74 -19.27
N ALA A 397 12.40 3.45 -19.76
CA ALA A 397 11.18 3.49 -18.95
C ALA A 397 11.18 2.41 -17.85
N GLN A 398 11.71 1.22 -18.13
CA GLN A 398 11.92 0.13 -17.17
C GLN A 398 12.97 0.48 -16.10
N ASP A 399 14.06 1.16 -16.46
CA ASP A 399 15.08 1.61 -15.52
C ASP A 399 14.58 2.77 -14.63
N LEU A 400 13.75 3.67 -15.17
CA LEU A 400 13.02 4.67 -14.38
C LEU A 400 12.04 3.99 -13.41
N ALA A 401 11.34 2.92 -13.83
CA ALA A 401 10.49 2.13 -12.93
C ALA A 401 11.30 1.41 -11.84
N ALA A 402 12.45 0.82 -12.18
CA ALA A 402 13.32 0.18 -11.20
C ALA A 402 13.76 1.16 -10.11
N ARG A 403 14.11 2.41 -10.48
CA ARG A 403 14.33 3.48 -9.50
C ARG A 403 13.08 3.78 -8.67
N ALA A 404 11.93 4.02 -9.31
CA ALA A 404 10.69 4.44 -8.63
C ALA A 404 10.27 3.48 -7.49
N TYR A 405 10.39 2.16 -7.73
CA TYR A 405 10.00 1.12 -6.77
C TYR A 405 11.18 0.59 -5.92
N GLY A 406 12.39 1.15 -6.04
CA GLY A 406 13.58 0.74 -5.28
C GLY A 406 14.17 -0.63 -5.65
N ALA A 407 13.81 -1.15 -6.82
CA ALA A 407 14.26 -2.44 -7.34
C ALA A 407 15.66 -2.35 -7.98
N LYS A 408 16.26 -3.51 -8.30
CA LYS A 408 17.46 -3.59 -9.16
C LYS A 408 17.09 -3.58 -10.64
N HIS A 409 16.07 -4.35 -10.99
CA HIS A 409 15.53 -4.44 -12.35
C HIS A 409 14.00 -4.35 -12.28
N SER A 410 13.35 -3.94 -13.37
CA SER A 410 11.89 -3.94 -13.48
C SER A 410 11.45 -4.19 -14.92
N PHE A 411 10.37 -4.95 -15.09
CA PHE A 411 9.90 -5.42 -16.38
C PHE A 411 8.42 -5.10 -16.57
N PHE A 412 8.02 -4.67 -17.77
CA PHE A 412 6.64 -4.29 -18.09
C PHE A 412 5.88 -5.47 -18.69
N VAL A 413 4.78 -5.88 -18.06
CA VAL A 413 3.97 -7.03 -18.47
C VAL A 413 2.62 -6.56 -18.99
N THR A 414 2.30 -6.89 -20.24
CA THR A 414 1.05 -6.47 -20.91
C THR A 414 -0.11 -7.48 -20.77
N ASN A 415 0.04 -8.50 -19.92
CA ASN A 415 -0.98 -9.54 -19.69
C ASN A 415 -1.26 -9.79 -18.19
N GLY A 416 -1.12 -8.74 -17.37
CA GLY A 416 -1.47 -8.68 -15.96
C GLY A 416 -0.54 -9.45 -15.01
N THR A 417 -0.70 -9.24 -13.70
CA THR A 417 0.05 -9.98 -12.67
C THR A 417 -0.17 -11.49 -12.77
N SER A 418 -1.34 -11.92 -13.27
CA SER A 418 -1.64 -13.30 -13.64
C SER A 418 -0.60 -13.94 -14.57
N THR A 419 0.15 -13.14 -15.32
CA THR A 419 1.24 -13.57 -16.21
C THR A 419 2.61 -13.27 -15.58
N ALA A 420 2.76 -12.12 -14.92
CA ALA A 420 3.96 -11.78 -14.14
C ALA A 420 4.36 -12.88 -13.14
N ASN A 421 3.39 -13.44 -12.40
CA ASN A 421 3.63 -14.52 -11.44
C ASN A 421 4.16 -15.79 -12.12
N LYS A 422 3.67 -16.12 -13.33
CA LYS A 422 4.18 -17.28 -14.07
C LYS A 422 5.60 -17.07 -14.54
N ILE A 423 5.95 -15.85 -14.99
CA ILE A 423 7.31 -15.50 -15.41
C ILE A 423 8.28 -15.71 -14.24
N VAL A 424 7.97 -15.18 -13.05
CA VAL A 424 8.82 -15.35 -11.87
C VAL A 424 8.96 -16.82 -11.46
N HIS A 425 7.87 -17.60 -11.45
CA HIS A 425 7.94 -19.03 -11.14
C HIS A 425 8.75 -19.81 -12.20
N GLN A 426 8.45 -19.67 -13.49
CA GLN A 426 9.14 -20.40 -14.57
C GLN A 426 10.64 -20.05 -14.65
N ALA A 427 11.02 -18.84 -14.25
CA ALA A 427 12.41 -18.40 -14.19
C ALA A 427 13.23 -19.04 -13.05
N LEU A 428 12.58 -19.55 -12.00
CA LEU A 428 13.23 -19.81 -10.70
C LEU A 428 12.94 -21.18 -10.08
N VAL A 429 11.92 -21.90 -10.57
CA VAL A 429 11.57 -23.26 -10.12
C VAL A 429 11.21 -24.19 -11.28
N GLY A 430 11.58 -25.47 -11.16
CA GLY A 430 11.33 -26.54 -12.13
C GLY A 430 10.78 -27.83 -11.51
N PRO A 431 10.73 -28.92 -12.28
CA PRO A 431 10.28 -30.22 -11.79
C PRO A 431 11.17 -30.75 -10.66
N GLY A 432 10.55 -31.10 -9.54
CA GLY A 432 11.26 -31.55 -8.34
C GLY A 432 11.42 -30.47 -7.27
N ASP A 433 11.38 -29.18 -7.61
CA ASP A 433 11.37 -28.15 -6.57
C ASP A 433 10.08 -28.18 -5.74
N VAL A 434 10.18 -27.84 -4.46
CA VAL A 434 9.07 -27.54 -3.57
C VAL A 434 8.90 -26.03 -3.48
N VAL A 435 7.66 -25.56 -3.66
CA VAL A 435 7.27 -24.15 -3.48
C VAL A 435 6.30 -24.06 -2.31
N MET A 436 6.61 -23.23 -1.33
CA MET A 436 5.69 -22.91 -0.23
C MET A 436 4.69 -21.85 -0.71
N VAL A 437 3.39 -22.15 -0.70
CA VAL A 437 2.34 -21.32 -1.33
C VAL A 437 1.25 -20.94 -0.33
N ASP A 438 1.07 -19.63 -0.11
CA ASP A 438 -0.06 -19.03 0.63
C ASP A 438 -1.44 -19.52 0.12
N ARG A 439 -2.31 -20.01 1.02
CA ARG A 439 -3.65 -20.48 0.65
C ARG A 439 -4.55 -19.37 0.08
N ASN A 440 -4.34 -18.12 0.48
CA ASN A 440 -5.12 -16.96 0.04
C ASN A 440 -4.64 -16.41 -1.32
N CYS A 441 -3.68 -17.06 -1.99
CA CYS A 441 -3.07 -16.54 -3.20
C CYS A 441 -3.93 -16.70 -4.48
N HIS A 442 -3.68 -15.84 -5.46
CA HIS A 442 -4.44 -15.83 -6.71
C HIS A 442 -4.15 -17.06 -7.58
N LYS A 443 -5.17 -17.59 -8.28
CA LYS A 443 -5.08 -18.81 -9.12
C LYS A 443 -3.92 -18.89 -10.12
N SER A 444 -3.30 -17.75 -10.48
CA SER A 444 -2.08 -17.71 -11.30
C SER A 444 -0.90 -18.45 -10.71
N HIS A 445 -0.73 -18.50 -9.38
CA HIS A 445 0.38 -19.21 -8.73
C HIS A 445 0.23 -20.72 -8.83
N HIS A 446 -0.97 -21.24 -8.54
CA HIS A 446 -1.28 -22.66 -8.73
C HIS A 446 -1.15 -23.07 -10.21
N HIS A 447 -1.55 -22.20 -11.14
CA HIS A 447 -1.31 -22.41 -12.58
C HIS A 447 0.18 -22.39 -12.93
N ALA A 448 0.99 -21.54 -12.28
CA ALA A 448 2.43 -21.46 -12.53
C ALA A 448 3.16 -22.72 -12.04
N VAL A 449 2.90 -23.15 -10.80
CA VAL A 449 3.44 -24.39 -10.23
C VAL A 449 3.03 -25.62 -11.07
N MET A 450 1.78 -25.67 -11.55
CA MET A 450 1.32 -26.71 -12.48
C MET A 450 2.08 -26.70 -13.82
N LEU A 451 2.45 -25.52 -14.34
CA LEU A 451 3.21 -25.39 -15.60
C LEU A 451 4.69 -25.77 -15.43
N THR A 452 5.35 -25.33 -14.35
CA THR A 452 6.75 -25.70 -14.08
C THR A 452 6.92 -27.16 -13.69
N GLY A 453 5.91 -27.75 -13.06
CA GLY A 453 5.99 -29.10 -12.48
C GLY A 453 6.65 -29.16 -11.11
N ALA A 454 6.86 -28.01 -10.48
CA ALA A 454 7.20 -27.94 -9.06
C ALA A 454 6.02 -28.45 -8.20
N ARG A 455 6.29 -28.79 -6.94
CA ARG A 455 5.32 -29.33 -5.98
C ARG A 455 4.91 -28.23 -4.99
N PRO A 456 3.62 -27.88 -4.83
CA PRO A 456 3.20 -26.88 -3.88
C PRO A 456 3.05 -27.49 -2.48
N ALA A 457 3.82 -26.99 -1.51
CA ALA A 457 3.54 -27.14 -0.10
C ALA A 457 2.64 -25.98 0.34
N TYR A 458 1.39 -26.24 0.68
CA TYR A 458 0.47 -25.15 1.03
C TYR A 458 0.68 -24.63 2.46
N LEU A 459 0.53 -23.32 2.60
CA LEU A 459 0.59 -22.60 3.87
C LEU A 459 -0.82 -22.18 4.30
N GLU A 460 -1.23 -22.63 5.49
CA GLU A 460 -2.50 -22.28 6.11
C GLU A 460 -2.47 -20.84 6.66
N ALA A 461 -3.54 -20.09 6.42
CA ALA A 461 -3.77 -18.76 6.98
C ALA A 461 -4.76 -18.85 8.15
N TYR A 462 -4.64 -17.97 9.14
CA TYR A 462 -5.57 -18.02 10.28
C TYR A 462 -7.02 -17.75 9.81
N PRO A 463 -8.03 -18.49 10.30
CA PRO A 463 -9.41 -18.36 9.85
C PRO A 463 -10.09 -17.13 10.46
N LEU A 464 -10.97 -16.48 9.69
CA LEU A 464 -11.90 -15.46 10.17
C LEU A 464 -13.34 -15.93 9.90
N ASN A 465 -13.71 -17.02 10.59
CA ASN A 465 -14.97 -17.76 10.37
C ASN A 465 -16.21 -16.86 10.46
N ASP A 466 -16.25 -15.96 11.43
CA ASP A 466 -17.35 -15.00 11.66
C ASP A 466 -17.65 -14.10 10.44
N TYR A 467 -16.68 -13.93 9.53
CA TYR A 467 -16.79 -13.07 8.35
C TYR A 467 -16.65 -13.84 7.02
N ALA A 468 -16.45 -15.17 7.09
CA ALA A 468 -16.25 -16.08 5.97
C ALA A 468 -15.11 -15.70 4.98
N PHE A 469 -13.92 -15.41 5.51
CA PHE A 469 -12.67 -15.40 4.72
C PHE A 469 -11.43 -15.76 5.57
N TYR A 470 -10.26 -15.87 4.94
CA TYR A 470 -8.97 -16.09 5.60
C TYR A 470 -8.24 -14.77 5.90
N GLY A 471 -7.46 -14.77 6.98
CA GLY A 471 -6.47 -13.74 7.26
C GLY A 471 -5.16 -13.96 6.49
N ALA A 472 -4.05 -13.94 7.22
CA ALA A 472 -2.69 -14.15 6.71
C ALA A 472 -2.04 -15.42 7.29
N VAL A 473 -0.95 -15.88 6.69
CA VAL A 473 -0.15 -17.03 7.16
C VAL A 473 0.76 -16.58 8.33
N PRO A 474 0.60 -17.11 9.56
CA PRO A 474 1.48 -16.79 10.68
C PRO A 474 2.94 -17.17 10.40
N LEU A 475 3.89 -16.32 10.81
CA LEU A 475 5.32 -16.60 10.63
C LEU A 475 5.77 -17.88 11.38
N SER A 476 5.10 -18.23 12.48
CA SER A 476 5.28 -19.53 13.14
C SER A 476 4.94 -20.72 12.24
N ARG A 477 3.88 -20.65 11.42
CA ARG A 477 3.51 -21.73 10.49
C ARG A 477 4.49 -21.84 9.32
N ILE A 478 5.01 -20.71 8.85
CA ILE A 478 6.08 -20.67 7.84
C ILE A 478 7.37 -21.28 8.40
N LYS A 479 7.77 -20.90 9.63
CA LYS A 479 8.93 -21.49 10.31
C LYS A 479 8.75 -22.99 10.52
N GLN A 480 7.62 -23.45 11.03
CA GLN A 480 7.39 -24.89 11.24
C GLN A 480 7.56 -25.68 9.94
N MET A 481 6.98 -25.22 8.83
CA MET A 481 7.12 -25.90 7.53
C MET A 481 8.60 -26.04 7.11
N LEU A 482 9.42 -24.99 7.29
CA LEU A 482 10.86 -25.06 7.02
C LEU A 482 11.60 -26.00 7.98
N LEU A 483 11.18 -26.07 9.25
CA LEU A 483 11.70 -27.02 10.25
C LEU A 483 11.31 -28.47 9.91
N ASP A 484 10.08 -28.71 9.44
CA ASP A 484 9.58 -30.02 8.99
C ASP A 484 10.42 -30.55 7.80
N TYR A 485 10.69 -29.71 6.79
CA TYR A 485 11.57 -30.07 5.67
C TYR A 485 13.03 -30.26 6.10
N ARG A 486 13.51 -29.51 7.10
CA ARG A 486 14.85 -29.69 7.71
C ARG A 486 14.97 -31.03 8.42
N ALA A 487 13.98 -31.39 9.24
CA ALA A 487 13.92 -32.67 9.96
C ALA A 487 13.79 -33.87 9.00
N ALA A 488 13.09 -33.70 7.87
CA ALA A 488 12.98 -34.71 6.82
C ALA A 488 14.24 -34.85 5.94
N GLY A 489 15.26 -33.99 6.09
CA GLY A 489 16.42 -33.95 5.19
C GLY A 489 16.10 -33.46 3.76
N ARG A 490 14.93 -32.86 3.57
CA ARG A 490 14.37 -32.43 2.27
C ARG A 490 14.42 -30.90 2.06
N LEU A 491 15.09 -30.16 2.95
CA LEU A 491 15.10 -28.69 2.95
C LEU A 491 15.66 -28.09 1.66
N ASP A 492 16.64 -28.73 1.03
CA ASP A 492 17.23 -28.25 -0.23
C ASP A 492 16.26 -28.30 -1.41
N GLU A 493 15.20 -29.12 -1.33
CA GLU A 493 14.10 -29.11 -2.29
C GLU A 493 13.25 -27.82 -2.19
N VAL A 494 13.25 -27.14 -1.04
CA VAL A 494 12.48 -25.90 -0.81
C VAL A 494 13.19 -24.72 -1.46
N ARG A 495 12.78 -24.40 -2.69
CA ARG A 495 13.42 -23.38 -3.53
C ARG A 495 12.79 -21.99 -3.38
N MET A 496 11.46 -21.91 -3.22
CA MET A 496 10.72 -20.65 -3.21
C MET A 496 9.58 -20.64 -2.18
N ILE A 497 9.30 -19.46 -1.62
CA ILE A 497 8.04 -19.14 -0.93
C ILE A 497 7.29 -18.02 -1.67
N THR A 498 5.97 -18.18 -1.83
CA THR A 498 5.07 -17.25 -2.51
C THR A 498 3.95 -16.80 -1.54
N LEU A 499 3.89 -15.50 -1.24
CA LEU A 499 2.93 -14.88 -0.31
C LEU A 499 2.19 -13.68 -0.93
N THR A 500 0.94 -13.45 -0.55
CA THR A 500 0.09 -12.35 -1.06
C THR A 500 0.12 -11.14 -0.12
N ASN A 501 0.68 -10.00 -0.54
CA ASN A 501 0.89 -8.84 0.34
C ASN A 501 0.41 -7.52 -0.29
N CYS A 502 -0.65 -6.86 0.18
CA CYS A 502 -1.61 -7.28 1.19
C CYS A 502 -2.55 -8.40 0.69
N THR A 503 -3.20 -9.09 1.64
CA THR A 503 -4.36 -9.95 1.33
C THR A 503 -5.51 -9.11 0.75
N PHE A 504 -6.51 -9.74 0.13
CA PHE A 504 -7.61 -9.03 -0.53
C PHE A 504 -8.29 -7.99 0.40
N ASP A 505 -8.50 -8.40 1.64
CA ASP A 505 -9.16 -7.65 2.72
C ASP A 505 -8.21 -6.71 3.50
N GLY A 506 -6.96 -6.60 3.07
CA GLY A 506 -6.02 -5.58 3.54
C GLY A 506 -5.08 -5.99 4.67
N VAL A 507 -4.98 -7.27 5.03
CA VAL A 507 -3.96 -7.72 5.99
C VAL A 507 -2.59 -7.66 5.31
N VAL A 508 -1.66 -6.92 5.90
CA VAL A 508 -0.30 -6.68 5.40
C VAL A 508 0.70 -7.42 6.28
N TYR A 509 1.62 -8.18 5.68
CA TYR A 509 2.70 -8.89 6.36
C TYR A 509 3.79 -7.92 6.84
N ASP A 510 4.78 -8.37 7.61
CA ASP A 510 6.12 -7.74 7.65
C ASP A 510 7.08 -8.51 6.72
N PRO A 511 7.32 -8.05 5.48
CA PRO A 511 8.24 -8.74 4.58
C PRO A 511 9.68 -8.78 5.10
N GLU A 512 10.14 -7.80 5.88
CA GLU A 512 11.52 -7.80 6.37
C GLU A 512 11.72 -8.85 7.46
N ARG A 513 10.75 -8.95 8.38
CA ARG A 513 10.77 -10.00 9.42
C ARG A 513 10.55 -11.39 8.83
N VAL A 514 9.58 -11.57 7.93
CA VAL A 514 9.33 -12.86 7.27
C VAL A 514 10.56 -13.32 6.50
N MET A 515 11.16 -12.45 5.68
CA MET A 515 12.38 -12.80 4.93
C MET A 515 13.56 -13.10 5.86
N ALA A 516 13.76 -12.29 6.92
CA ALA A 516 14.86 -12.50 7.85
C ALA A 516 14.74 -13.82 8.63
N GLU A 517 13.55 -14.13 9.19
CA GLU A 517 13.38 -15.35 9.98
C GLU A 517 13.40 -16.61 9.11
N CYS A 518 12.93 -16.57 7.86
CA CYS A 518 13.05 -17.69 6.93
C CYS A 518 14.49 -17.91 6.44
N LEU A 519 15.25 -16.84 6.14
CA LEU A 519 16.67 -16.92 5.75
C LEU A 519 17.58 -17.39 6.90
N ALA A 520 17.10 -17.41 8.14
CA ALA A 520 17.78 -18.03 9.27
C ALA A 520 17.64 -19.57 9.31
N ILE A 521 16.69 -20.13 8.56
CA ILE A 521 16.48 -21.59 8.42
C ILE A 521 16.97 -22.09 7.06
N LYS A 522 16.70 -21.35 5.97
CA LYS A 522 17.14 -21.66 4.59
C LYS A 522 17.82 -20.43 3.94
N PRO A 523 19.15 -20.26 4.05
CA PRO A 523 19.85 -19.01 3.71
C PRO A 523 19.86 -18.57 2.24
N ASP A 524 19.33 -19.38 1.32
CA ASP A 524 19.23 -19.12 -0.13
C ASP A 524 17.77 -19.04 -0.64
N LEU A 525 16.77 -19.11 0.26
CA LEU A 525 15.35 -19.16 -0.10
C LEU A 525 14.93 -17.96 -0.97
N VAL A 526 14.20 -18.24 -2.05
CA VAL A 526 13.66 -17.21 -2.95
C VAL A 526 12.27 -16.78 -2.49
N PHE A 527 12.00 -15.47 -2.49
CA PHE A 527 10.72 -14.90 -2.08
C PHE A 527 9.99 -14.24 -3.26
N LEU A 528 8.77 -14.69 -3.57
CA LEU A 528 7.82 -13.98 -4.42
C LEU A 528 6.71 -13.36 -3.56
N TRP A 529 6.64 -12.03 -3.57
CA TRP A 529 5.54 -11.28 -3.00
C TRP A 529 4.57 -10.85 -4.10
N ASP A 530 3.36 -11.43 -4.11
CA ASP A 530 2.27 -10.94 -4.97
C ASP A 530 1.69 -9.67 -4.35
N GLU A 531 2.21 -8.53 -4.82
CA GLU A 531 1.80 -7.19 -4.41
C GLU A 531 0.80 -6.59 -5.41
N ALA A 532 0.01 -7.43 -6.11
CA ALA A 532 -1.00 -6.99 -7.07
C ALA A 532 -2.01 -5.97 -6.50
N TRP A 533 -2.23 -6.01 -5.19
CA TRP A 533 -3.14 -5.14 -4.46
C TRP A 533 -2.44 -4.01 -3.70
N PHE A 534 -1.12 -3.89 -3.80
CA PHE A 534 -0.32 -3.06 -2.89
C PHE A 534 0.76 -2.19 -3.56
N ALA A 535 0.81 -2.15 -4.89
CA ALA A 535 1.80 -1.39 -5.66
C ALA A 535 1.94 0.10 -5.23
N PHE A 536 0.82 0.73 -4.83
CA PHE A 536 0.80 2.11 -4.34
C PHE A 536 1.59 2.32 -3.04
N ALA A 537 1.74 1.28 -2.20
CA ALA A 537 2.33 1.39 -0.87
C ALA A 537 3.77 1.90 -0.90
N ALA A 538 4.50 1.70 -2.01
CA ALA A 538 5.87 2.16 -2.20
C ALA A 538 6.06 3.69 -2.11
N PHE A 539 4.99 4.49 -2.24
CA PHE A 539 5.10 5.95 -2.39
C PHE A 539 4.80 6.76 -1.12
N HIS A 540 4.43 6.12 0.00
CA HIS A 540 4.23 6.78 1.29
C HIS A 540 5.08 6.12 2.39
N PRO A 541 5.78 6.88 3.27
CA PRO A 541 6.84 6.35 4.15
C PRO A 541 6.40 5.19 5.04
N VAL A 542 5.25 5.31 5.73
CA VAL A 542 4.76 4.24 6.62
C VAL A 542 4.42 2.97 5.85
N THR A 543 3.85 3.10 4.64
CA THR A 543 3.41 1.94 3.86
C THR A 543 4.57 1.29 3.10
N ARG A 544 5.54 2.10 2.62
CA ARG A 544 6.73 1.67 1.89
C ARG A 544 7.54 0.67 2.69
N ARG A 545 7.59 0.80 4.02
CA ARG A 545 8.35 -0.11 4.88
C ARG A 545 7.91 -1.58 4.74
N ARG A 546 6.62 -1.80 4.44
CA ARG A 546 5.94 -3.09 4.30
C ARG A 546 5.87 -3.59 2.84
N THR A 547 6.61 -2.99 1.91
CA THR A 547 6.78 -3.54 0.55
C THR A 547 8.05 -4.37 0.42
N ALA A 548 8.00 -5.39 -0.44
CA ALA A 548 9.07 -6.36 -0.64
C ALA A 548 10.40 -5.73 -1.08
N MET A 549 10.38 -4.78 -2.03
CA MET A 549 11.61 -4.13 -2.53
C MET A 549 12.31 -3.28 -1.45
N ALA A 550 11.53 -2.56 -0.64
CA ALA A 550 12.07 -1.75 0.45
C ALA A 550 12.61 -2.63 1.59
N ALA A 551 11.88 -3.71 1.94
CA ALA A 551 12.32 -4.70 2.91
C ALA A 551 13.60 -5.43 2.47
N ALA A 552 13.68 -5.85 1.20
CA ALA A 552 14.86 -6.50 0.63
C ALA A 552 16.10 -5.60 0.71
N LYS A 553 15.95 -4.31 0.39
CA LYS A 553 17.03 -3.31 0.54
C LYS A 553 17.50 -3.21 1.99
N ARG A 554 16.59 -2.95 2.94
CA ARG A 554 16.94 -2.79 4.37
C ARG A 554 17.57 -4.05 4.94
N LEU A 555 17.06 -5.23 4.60
CA LEU A 555 17.64 -6.50 5.02
C LEU A 555 19.06 -6.68 4.49
N GLN A 556 19.31 -6.43 3.20
CA GLN A 556 20.66 -6.52 2.62
C GLN A 556 21.64 -5.48 3.22
N GLU A 557 21.15 -4.32 3.62
CA GLU A 557 21.94 -3.29 4.31
C GLU A 557 22.23 -3.70 5.76
N ARG A 558 21.25 -4.28 6.47
CA ARG A 558 21.36 -4.80 7.85
C ARG A 558 22.33 -5.99 7.96
N LEU A 559 22.24 -6.97 7.06
CA LEU A 559 23.14 -8.15 7.00
C LEU A 559 24.62 -7.78 7.00
N ARG A 560 24.98 -6.66 6.35
CA ARG A 560 26.36 -6.17 6.21
C ARG A 560 26.92 -5.49 7.47
N THR A 561 26.12 -5.28 8.51
CA THR A 561 26.55 -4.55 9.71
C THR A 561 27.29 -5.44 10.70
N GLY A 562 28.35 -4.89 11.33
CA GLY A 562 29.07 -5.59 12.39
C GLY A 562 28.20 -5.92 13.61
N ALA A 563 27.17 -5.11 13.86
CA ALA A 563 26.16 -5.35 14.90
C ALA A 563 25.30 -6.59 14.58
N HIS A 564 24.80 -6.73 13.35
CA HIS A 564 24.06 -7.92 12.91
C HIS A 564 24.94 -9.17 13.00
N ALA A 565 26.20 -9.11 12.53
CA ALA A 565 27.13 -10.22 12.63
C ALA A 565 27.48 -10.62 14.09
N ALA A 566 27.42 -9.68 15.04
CA ALA A 566 27.57 -9.98 16.46
C ALA A 566 26.30 -10.66 17.04
N ALA A 567 25.12 -10.06 16.81
CA ALA A 567 23.85 -10.60 17.29
C ALA A 567 23.54 -12.00 16.72
N TYR A 568 23.90 -12.26 15.46
CA TYR A 568 23.84 -13.59 14.86
C TYR A 568 24.67 -14.60 15.65
N ARG A 569 25.97 -14.34 15.89
CA ARG A 569 26.84 -15.26 16.64
C ARG A 569 26.34 -15.52 18.06
N GLU A 570 25.78 -14.50 18.72
CA GLU A 570 25.18 -14.63 20.05
C GLU A 570 23.93 -15.52 20.05
N GLN A 571 23.06 -15.40 19.03
CA GLN A 571 21.90 -16.28 18.88
C GLN A 571 22.29 -17.71 18.49
N GLN A 572 23.33 -17.92 17.69
CA GLN A 572 23.81 -19.28 17.38
C GLN A 572 24.23 -20.04 18.65
N GLN A 573 24.75 -19.35 19.67
CA GLN A 573 25.07 -19.93 20.99
C GLN A 573 23.85 -20.29 21.85
N ARG A 574 22.63 -19.93 21.42
CA ARG A 574 21.35 -20.33 22.05
C ARG A 574 20.57 -21.35 21.22
N LEU A 575 20.60 -21.21 19.89
CA LEU A 575 19.89 -22.11 18.97
C LEU A 575 20.60 -23.45 18.73
N PHE A 576 21.85 -23.60 19.19
CA PHE A 576 22.64 -24.82 19.04
C PHE A 576 23.32 -25.22 20.36
N SER A 577 23.34 -26.53 20.60
CA SER A 577 24.09 -27.17 21.68
C SER A 577 25.61 -27.07 21.44
N SER A 578 26.40 -27.34 22.48
CA SER A 578 27.88 -27.30 22.41
C SER A 578 28.52 -28.33 21.48
N ASP A 579 27.76 -29.32 20.99
CA ASP A 579 28.17 -30.32 19.99
C ASP A 579 27.75 -29.94 18.55
N GLY A 580 27.06 -28.81 18.37
CA GLY A 580 26.54 -28.37 17.08
C GLY A 580 25.16 -28.94 16.71
N THR A 581 24.48 -29.68 17.59
CA THR A 581 23.08 -30.07 17.37
C THR A 581 22.15 -28.85 17.48
N PRO A 582 21.17 -28.66 16.57
CA PRO A 582 20.13 -27.65 16.74
C PRO A 582 19.29 -27.92 17.99
N GLY A 583 18.88 -26.85 18.68
CA GLY A 583 17.88 -26.89 19.73
C GLY A 583 16.47 -27.26 19.20
N ASP A 584 15.53 -27.48 20.11
CA ASP A 584 14.17 -27.91 19.79
C ASP A 584 13.38 -26.90 18.95
N ASP A 585 12.45 -27.39 18.12
CA ASP A 585 11.65 -26.55 17.22
C ASP A 585 10.87 -25.48 18.01
N GLU A 586 10.38 -25.78 19.22
CA GLU A 586 9.77 -24.80 20.13
C GLU A 586 10.66 -23.58 20.39
N THR A 587 11.98 -23.76 20.54
CA THR A 587 12.92 -22.64 20.67
C THR A 587 13.08 -21.87 19.35
N TRP A 588 13.14 -22.56 18.20
CA TRP A 588 13.21 -21.91 16.87
C TRP A 588 11.91 -21.16 16.51
N LEU A 589 10.75 -21.66 16.94
CA LEU A 589 9.45 -21.02 16.77
C LEU A 589 9.33 -19.76 17.63
N ARG A 590 9.75 -19.84 18.90
CA ARG A 590 9.63 -18.77 19.90
C ARG A 590 10.64 -17.65 19.73
N GLU A 591 11.89 -17.92 19.36
CA GLU A 591 12.87 -16.86 19.10
C GLU A 591 12.58 -16.11 17.79
N ARG A 592 12.84 -14.79 17.78
CA ARG A 592 12.90 -13.98 16.56
C ARG A 592 14.23 -14.28 15.87
N LEU A 593 14.21 -15.09 14.82
CA LEU A 593 15.43 -15.61 14.21
C LEU A 593 16.22 -14.53 13.44
N ILE A 594 17.56 -14.63 13.50
CA ILE A 594 18.51 -13.73 12.85
C ILE A 594 19.23 -14.51 11.74
N PRO A 595 19.13 -14.08 10.47
CA PRO A 595 19.79 -14.76 9.36
C PRO A 595 21.30 -14.59 9.39
N ALA A 596 22.04 -15.56 8.82
CA ALA A 596 23.49 -15.47 8.66
C ALA A 596 23.89 -14.23 7.84
N PRO A 597 25.00 -13.53 8.15
CA PRO A 597 25.51 -12.40 7.36
C PRO A 597 25.73 -12.72 5.86
N GLU A 598 25.97 -13.99 5.55
CA GLU A 598 26.22 -14.52 4.22
C GLU A 598 24.93 -14.82 3.41
N ALA A 599 23.75 -14.77 4.05
CA ALA A 599 22.46 -15.13 3.45
C ALA A 599 22.12 -14.32 2.19
N ARG A 600 21.38 -14.93 1.27
CA ARG A 600 21.07 -14.39 -0.06
C ARG A 600 19.68 -13.77 -0.07
N VAL A 601 19.60 -12.44 -0.14
CA VAL A 601 18.33 -11.74 -0.34
C VAL A 601 17.91 -11.88 -1.81
N ARG A 602 17.00 -12.83 -2.08
CA ARG A 602 16.50 -13.15 -3.43
C ARG A 602 14.99 -12.88 -3.51
N VAL A 603 14.62 -11.68 -3.96
CA VAL A 603 13.25 -11.16 -3.75
C VAL A 603 12.65 -10.64 -5.05
N TYR A 604 11.43 -11.05 -5.33
CA TYR A 604 10.63 -10.67 -6.48
C TYR A 604 9.29 -10.12 -6.00
N ALA A 605 8.79 -9.06 -6.65
CA ALA A 605 7.47 -8.51 -6.39
C ALA A 605 6.71 -8.30 -7.71
N THR A 606 5.41 -8.58 -7.72
CA THR A 606 4.58 -8.47 -8.93
C THR A 606 3.41 -7.52 -8.72
N HIS A 607 3.38 -6.43 -9.49
CA HIS A 607 2.43 -5.33 -9.31
C HIS A 607 1.38 -5.34 -10.41
N SER A 608 0.12 -5.21 -10.02
CA SER A 608 -1.00 -5.10 -10.95
C SER A 608 -1.32 -3.62 -11.04
N THR A 609 -0.48 -2.86 -11.75
CA THR A 609 -0.51 -1.39 -11.81
C THR A 609 -1.94 -0.89 -12.06
N HIS A 610 -2.64 -1.50 -13.01
CA HIS A 610 -4.04 -1.19 -13.37
C HIS A 610 -5.12 -1.46 -12.29
N LYS A 611 -4.78 -2.03 -11.14
CA LYS A 611 -5.71 -2.25 -10.00
C LYS A 611 -5.65 -1.14 -8.96
N THR A 612 -4.51 -0.48 -8.82
CA THR A 612 -4.19 0.39 -7.66
C THR A 612 -3.52 1.71 -8.05
N LEU A 613 -3.03 1.80 -9.28
CA LEU A 613 -2.31 2.93 -9.86
C LEU A 613 -2.82 3.19 -11.29
N THR A 614 -2.34 4.27 -11.91
CA THR A 614 -2.75 4.66 -13.27
C THR A 614 -2.08 3.78 -14.32
N ALA A 615 -2.81 2.78 -14.84
CA ALA A 615 -2.46 2.03 -16.05
C ALA A 615 -3.70 1.41 -16.70
N LEU A 616 -3.66 1.13 -18.00
CA LEU A 616 -4.70 0.38 -18.70
C LEU A 616 -4.77 -1.06 -18.17
N ARG A 617 -5.96 -1.68 -18.23
CA ARG A 617 -6.17 -3.08 -17.84
C ARG A 617 -5.15 -4.02 -18.49
N GLN A 618 -4.76 -5.07 -17.77
CA GLN A 618 -3.60 -5.94 -18.06
C GLN A 618 -2.22 -5.27 -17.87
N GLY A 619 -2.10 -3.96 -17.66
CA GLY A 619 -0.83 -3.32 -17.30
C GLY A 619 -0.30 -3.78 -15.94
N SER A 620 0.91 -4.35 -15.93
CA SER A 620 1.54 -4.93 -14.75
C SER A 620 3.06 -4.73 -14.79
N MET A 621 3.72 -4.81 -13.64
CA MET A 621 5.18 -4.77 -13.52
C MET A 621 5.69 -5.96 -12.70
N ILE A 622 6.89 -6.45 -13.05
CA ILE A 622 7.71 -7.28 -12.17
C ILE A 622 8.85 -6.42 -11.64
N HIS A 623 9.12 -6.47 -10.34
CA HIS A 623 10.23 -5.80 -9.68
C HIS A 623 11.17 -6.85 -9.08
N VAL A 624 12.48 -6.71 -9.31
CA VAL A 624 13.48 -7.71 -8.94
C VAL A 624 14.53 -7.11 -8.02
N TYR A 625 14.81 -7.81 -6.91
CA TYR A 625 15.90 -7.56 -5.98
C TYR A 625 16.56 -8.90 -5.64
N ASP A 626 17.28 -9.48 -6.61
CA ASP A 626 18.02 -10.73 -6.47
C ASP A 626 19.53 -10.45 -6.42
N GLN A 627 20.21 -10.98 -5.41
CA GLN A 627 21.67 -10.88 -5.24
C GLN A 627 22.48 -11.74 -6.20
N ASP A 628 21.87 -12.76 -6.80
CA ASP A 628 22.48 -13.70 -7.72
C ASP A 628 21.89 -13.57 -9.13
N TRP A 629 21.21 -12.45 -9.43
CA TRP A 629 20.62 -12.13 -10.73
C TRP A 629 21.55 -12.47 -11.92
N VAL A 630 22.72 -11.84 -11.97
CA VAL A 630 23.74 -11.97 -13.05
C VAL A 630 24.43 -13.35 -13.04
N ARG A 631 24.16 -14.22 -12.06
CA ARG A 631 24.82 -15.54 -11.89
C ARG A 631 23.89 -16.72 -12.15
N GLU A 632 22.61 -16.59 -11.80
CA GLU A 632 21.63 -17.69 -11.84
C GLU A 632 20.33 -17.32 -12.56
N ALA A 633 19.85 -16.08 -12.45
CA ALA A 633 18.45 -15.78 -12.73
C ALA A 633 18.21 -14.96 -14.01
N GLU A 634 19.18 -14.21 -14.51
CA GLU A 634 18.99 -13.29 -15.66
C GLU A 634 18.60 -14.02 -16.96
N GLU A 635 19.32 -15.09 -17.33
CA GLU A 635 19.01 -15.87 -18.54
C GLU A 635 17.70 -16.67 -18.42
N PRO A 636 17.43 -17.46 -17.34
CA PRO A 636 16.14 -18.14 -17.17
C PRO A 636 14.95 -17.19 -17.08
N PHE A 637 15.12 -16.00 -16.48
CA PHE A 637 14.08 -14.99 -16.41
C PHE A 637 13.79 -14.38 -17.78
N HIS A 638 14.81 -14.14 -18.61
CA HIS A 638 14.61 -13.62 -19.97
C HIS A 638 13.82 -14.62 -20.83
N GLU A 639 14.18 -15.90 -20.79
CA GLU A 639 13.44 -16.97 -21.48
C GLU A 639 12.01 -17.16 -20.95
N ALA A 640 11.80 -17.15 -19.63
CA ALA A 640 10.46 -17.21 -19.03
C ALA A 640 9.60 -15.98 -19.40
N TYR A 641 10.20 -14.79 -19.45
CA TYR A 641 9.56 -13.55 -19.86
C TYR A 641 9.17 -13.58 -21.34
N MET A 642 10.03 -14.09 -22.23
CA MET A 642 9.71 -14.30 -23.64
C MET A 642 8.62 -15.37 -23.83
N THR A 643 8.68 -16.49 -23.09
CA THR A 643 7.67 -17.57 -23.13
C THR A 643 6.24 -17.07 -22.85
N HIS A 644 6.11 -15.96 -22.11
CA HIS A 644 4.82 -15.44 -21.64
C HIS A 644 4.43 -14.07 -22.21
N THR A 645 5.28 -13.46 -23.04
CA THR A 645 5.05 -12.13 -23.62
C THR A 645 4.75 -12.25 -25.12
N SER A 646 3.72 -11.55 -25.58
CA SER A 646 3.37 -11.50 -27.01
C SER A 646 4.49 -10.88 -27.83
N THR A 647 4.81 -11.49 -28.98
CA THR A 647 5.68 -10.89 -30.02
C THR A 647 5.10 -9.62 -30.63
N SER A 648 3.78 -9.44 -30.52
CA SER A 648 3.05 -8.19 -30.79
C SER A 648 2.38 -7.72 -29.49
N PRO A 649 3.09 -7.01 -28.60
CA PRO A 649 2.54 -6.52 -27.34
C PRO A 649 1.82 -5.18 -27.53
N ASN A 650 0.78 -4.92 -26.74
CA ASN A 650 0.00 -3.68 -26.87
C ASN A 650 0.78 -2.46 -26.35
N TYR A 651 1.17 -1.57 -27.25
CA TYR A 651 1.95 -0.37 -26.93
C TYR A 651 1.17 0.68 -26.11
N GLN A 652 -0.16 0.69 -26.16
CA GLN A 652 -0.98 1.59 -25.35
C GLN A 652 -0.95 1.19 -23.86
N ILE A 653 -0.87 -0.12 -23.58
CA ILE A 653 -0.64 -0.63 -22.22
C ILE A 653 0.75 -0.21 -21.74
N LEU A 654 1.80 -0.40 -22.56
CA LEU A 654 3.17 -0.02 -22.22
C LEU A 654 3.32 1.49 -21.96
N SER A 655 2.69 2.35 -22.76
CA SER A 655 2.73 3.80 -22.54
C SER A 655 1.97 4.20 -21.27
N SER A 656 0.86 3.53 -20.94
CA SER A 656 0.17 3.74 -19.66
C SER A 656 1.02 3.37 -18.44
N LEU A 657 1.90 2.35 -18.55
CA LEU A 657 2.83 1.98 -17.48
C LEU A 657 3.94 3.03 -17.27
N ASP A 658 4.46 3.62 -18.35
CA ASP A 658 5.45 4.70 -18.28
C ASP A 658 4.85 6.00 -17.71
N ILE A 659 3.63 6.37 -18.15
CA ILE A 659 2.88 7.52 -17.60
C ILE A 659 2.54 7.29 -16.12
N GLY A 660 2.04 6.11 -15.75
CA GLY A 660 1.74 5.76 -14.36
C GLY A 660 2.98 5.84 -13.46
N ARG A 661 4.13 5.39 -13.97
CA ARG A 661 5.44 5.53 -13.30
C ARG A 661 5.83 7.01 -13.13
N ARG A 662 5.57 7.89 -14.10
CA ARG A 662 5.74 9.35 -13.89
C ARG A 662 4.84 9.86 -12.77
N GLN A 663 3.57 9.49 -12.76
CA GLN A 663 2.62 10.00 -11.77
C GLN A 663 3.06 9.68 -10.35
N VAL A 664 3.48 8.44 -10.07
CA VAL A 664 3.90 8.05 -8.71
C VAL A 664 5.22 8.71 -8.26
N GLU A 665 6.09 9.11 -9.17
CA GLU A 665 7.35 9.84 -8.86
C GLU A 665 7.15 11.33 -8.57
N LEU A 666 6.00 11.92 -8.95
CA LEU A 666 5.69 13.33 -8.76
C LEU A 666 4.57 13.54 -7.73
N GLU A 667 3.52 12.72 -7.80
CA GLU A 667 2.27 12.86 -7.04
C GLU A 667 2.05 11.70 -6.05
N GLY A 668 2.84 10.62 -6.12
CA GLY A 668 2.55 9.35 -5.44
C GLY A 668 2.40 9.47 -3.92
N PHE A 669 3.25 10.27 -3.27
CA PHE A 669 3.13 10.56 -1.83
C PHE A 669 1.81 11.25 -1.49
N GLU A 670 1.37 12.23 -2.29
CA GLU A 670 0.09 12.90 -2.09
C GLU A 670 -1.09 11.96 -2.30
N LEU A 671 -1.09 11.25 -3.42
CA LEU A 671 -2.20 10.40 -3.83
C LEU A 671 -2.46 9.27 -2.82
N VAL A 672 -1.40 8.70 -2.25
CA VAL A 672 -1.52 7.67 -1.20
C VAL A 672 -1.93 8.27 0.14
N GLN A 673 -1.40 9.43 0.54
CA GLN A 673 -1.87 10.13 1.74
C GLN A 673 -3.37 10.45 1.63
N ARG A 674 -3.81 11.04 0.52
CA ARG A 674 -5.23 11.33 0.21
C ARG A 674 -6.09 10.06 0.27
N GLN A 675 -5.64 8.95 -0.31
CA GLN A 675 -6.35 7.66 -0.29
C GLN A 675 -6.58 7.15 1.15
N LEU A 676 -5.56 7.23 2.01
CA LEU A 676 -5.61 6.80 3.42
C LEU A 676 -6.47 7.74 4.29
N ASP A 677 -6.40 9.06 4.05
CA ASP A 677 -7.20 10.08 4.73
C ASP A 677 -8.70 9.95 4.41
N LEU A 678 -9.04 9.70 3.15
CA LEU A 678 -10.41 9.49 2.69
C LEU A 678 -11.00 8.20 3.27
N ALA A 679 -10.21 7.13 3.33
CA ALA A 679 -10.64 5.88 3.93
C ALA A 679 -10.91 6.01 5.43
N THR A 680 -9.97 6.63 6.15
CA THR A 680 -10.12 6.95 7.57
C THR A 680 -11.34 7.85 7.81
N SER A 681 -11.64 8.78 6.89
CA SER A 681 -12.82 9.65 6.96
C SER A 681 -14.14 8.87 6.81
N LEU A 682 -14.23 7.92 5.87
CA LEU A 682 -15.41 7.06 5.71
C LEU A 682 -15.63 6.19 6.95
N SER A 683 -14.57 5.54 7.44
CA SER A 683 -14.63 4.70 8.65
C SER A 683 -15.05 5.50 9.90
N GLN A 684 -14.55 6.73 10.06
CA GLN A 684 -14.97 7.64 11.12
C GLN A 684 -16.44 8.10 10.96
N ALA A 685 -16.93 8.32 9.73
CA ALA A 685 -18.30 8.72 9.49
C ALA A 685 -19.30 7.63 9.90
N ILE A 686 -19.06 6.39 9.47
CA ILE A 686 -19.88 5.21 9.82
C ILE A 686 -19.90 5.01 11.36
N ALA A 687 -18.73 5.06 12.01
CA ALA A 687 -18.62 4.82 13.44
C ALA A 687 -19.26 5.93 14.32
N ARG A 688 -19.32 7.18 13.83
CA ARG A 688 -19.87 8.32 14.58
C ARG A 688 -21.35 8.60 14.30
N HIS A 689 -21.84 8.39 13.08
CA HIS A 689 -23.20 8.75 12.70
C HIS A 689 -24.22 7.92 13.53
N PRO A 690 -25.19 8.56 14.22
CA PRO A 690 -26.06 7.87 15.18
C PRO A 690 -26.82 6.67 14.61
N LEU A 691 -27.25 6.80 13.34
CA LEU A 691 -27.90 5.74 12.56
C LEU A 691 -26.92 4.68 12.04
N LEU A 692 -25.92 5.06 11.23
CA LEU A 692 -25.01 4.10 10.56
C LEU A 692 -24.37 3.10 11.54
N ARG A 693 -23.93 3.53 12.73
CA ARG A 693 -23.31 2.67 13.74
C ARG A 693 -24.26 1.60 14.34
N ARG A 694 -25.58 1.75 14.16
CA ARG A 694 -26.60 0.75 14.54
C ARG A 694 -26.67 -0.32 13.46
N THR A 695 -26.78 0.07 12.19
CA THR A 695 -26.95 -0.83 11.02
C THR A 695 -25.65 -1.49 10.56
N PHE A 696 -24.51 -0.79 10.66
CA PHE A 696 -23.23 -1.17 10.07
C PHE A 696 -22.09 -1.11 11.10
N ARG A 697 -21.09 -1.97 10.92
CA ARG A 697 -19.86 -1.94 11.72
C ARG A 697 -18.64 -2.07 10.81
N VAL A 698 -17.70 -1.13 10.91
CA VAL A 698 -16.40 -1.24 10.24
C VAL A 698 -15.55 -2.23 11.02
N LEU A 699 -15.02 -3.26 10.36
CA LEU A 699 -14.09 -4.21 10.97
C LEU A 699 -12.70 -3.58 11.11
N THR A 700 -12.02 -3.93 12.19
CA THR A 700 -10.78 -3.28 12.63
C THR A 700 -9.63 -4.28 12.77
N ALA A 701 -8.43 -3.81 13.09
CA ALA A 701 -7.31 -4.70 13.42
C ALA A 701 -7.58 -5.58 14.66
N HIS A 702 -8.61 -5.30 15.47
CA HIS A 702 -9.03 -6.21 16.55
C HIS A 702 -9.88 -7.38 16.05
N ASP A 703 -10.58 -7.20 14.93
CA ASP A 703 -11.49 -8.16 14.31
C ASP A 703 -10.78 -9.03 13.26
N LEU A 704 -9.81 -8.46 12.54
CA LEU A 704 -9.14 -9.07 11.40
C LEU A 704 -7.77 -9.70 11.75
N ILE A 705 -7.23 -9.43 12.95
CA ILE A 705 -5.88 -9.87 13.36
C ILE A 705 -5.91 -10.40 14.81
N PRO A 706 -5.56 -11.68 15.05
CA PRO A 706 -5.48 -12.27 16.38
C PRO A 706 -4.51 -11.51 17.29
N ALA A 707 -4.84 -11.42 18.59
CA ALA A 707 -4.14 -10.57 19.54
C ALA A 707 -2.62 -10.83 19.64
N ALA A 708 -2.18 -12.07 19.42
CA ALA A 708 -0.76 -12.46 19.43
C ALA A 708 0.11 -11.78 18.36
N HIS A 709 -0.48 -11.27 17.28
CA HIS A 709 0.24 -10.70 16.13
C HIS A 709 0.26 -9.16 16.11
N ARG A 710 -0.32 -8.49 17.12
CA ARG A 710 -0.53 -7.03 17.15
C ARG A 710 -0.09 -6.40 18.48
N GLU A 711 1.22 -6.29 18.65
CA GLU A 711 1.93 -5.74 19.82
C GLU A 711 1.43 -4.35 20.23
N VAL A 712 1.27 -3.43 19.28
CA VAL A 712 0.80 -2.05 19.51
C VAL A 712 -0.69 -2.00 19.88
N GLY A 713 -1.45 -3.05 19.54
CA GLY A 713 -2.79 -3.28 20.07
C GLY A 713 -3.86 -2.26 19.69
N ARG A 714 -3.66 -1.44 18.66
CA ARG A 714 -4.59 -0.36 18.24
C ARG A 714 -5.57 -0.86 17.16
N PRO A 715 -6.89 -0.62 17.28
CA PRO A 715 -7.87 -1.15 16.31
C PRO A 715 -7.84 -0.43 14.95
N MET A 716 -7.60 0.88 14.95
CA MET A 716 -7.42 1.69 13.73
C MET A 716 -6.26 2.67 13.96
N PRO A 717 -5.00 2.26 13.78
CA PRO A 717 -3.83 3.07 14.15
C PRO A 717 -3.84 4.50 13.58
N LEU A 718 -4.12 4.67 12.27
CA LEU A 718 -4.17 5.96 11.59
C LEU A 718 -5.31 6.90 12.07
N ARG A 719 -6.34 6.35 12.72
CA ARG A 719 -7.41 7.15 13.34
C ARG A 719 -6.91 7.90 14.58
N ASP A 720 -5.92 7.32 15.26
CA ASP A 720 -5.35 7.83 16.52
C ASP A 720 -4.11 8.72 16.26
N GLY A 721 -3.43 8.55 15.12
CA GLY A 721 -2.36 9.43 14.63
C GLY A 721 -1.46 8.77 13.58
N LEU A 722 -0.71 9.56 12.81
CA LEU A 722 0.31 9.04 11.89
C LEU A 722 1.46 8.37 12.66
N ALA A 723 1.85 8.89 13.84
CA ALA A 723 2.83 8.25 14.71
C ALA A 723 2.34 6.90 15.22
N THR A 724 1.04 6.80 15.55
CA THR A 724 0.42 5.53 15.99
C THR A 724 0.38 4.51 14.85
N MET A 725 0.09 4.94 13.61
CA MET A 725 0.21 4.10 12.42
C MET A 725 1.67 3.64 12.19
N TRP A 726 2.63 4.56 12.30
CA TRP A 726 4.06 4.30 12.12
C TRP A 726 4.58 3.26 13.13
N GLN A 727 4.15 3.35 14.40
CA GLN A 727 4.48 2.39 15.45
C GLN A 727 3.92 0.99 15.14
N ALA A 728 2.63 0.87 14.83
CA ALA A 728 2.00 -0.42 14.49
C ALA A 728 2.68 -1.06 13.27
N TRP A 729 2.90 -0.27 12.21
CA TRP A 729 3.56 -0.73 10.97
C TRP A 729 5.07 -1.00 11.15
N THR A 730 5.67 -0.70 12.31
CA THR A 730 7.05 -1.09 12.66
C THR A 730 7.11 -2.39 13.46
N HIS A 731 6.18 -2.64 14.38
CA HIS A 731 6.31 -3.72 15.38
C HIS A 731 5.37 -4.90 15.13
N ASP A 732 4.11 -4.65 14.74
CA ASP A 732 3.09 -5.69 14.61
C ASP A 732 3.45 -6.67 13.47
N GLU A 733 3.22 -7.98 13.67
CA GLU A 733 3.47 -8.99 12.62
C GLU A 733 2.53 -8.77 11.43
N PHE A 734 1.28 -8.43 11.72
CA PHE A 734 0.28 -8.03 10.74
C PHE A 734 -0.30 -6.65 11.06
N VAL A 735 -0.62 -5.89 10.02
CA VAL A 735 -1.38 -4.63 10.11
C VAL A 735 -2.49 -4.60 9.06
N VAL A 736 -3.50 -3.74 9.23
CA VAL A 736 -4.55 -3.53 8.22
C VAL A 736 -4.23 -2.29 7.40
N ASP A 737 -4.24 -2.42 6.07
CA ASP A 737 -4.24 -1.33 5.09
C ASP A 737 -5.50 -0.47 5.28
N PRO A 738 -5.40 0.80 5.73
CA PRO A 738 -6.56 1.63 5.99
C PRO A 738 -7.46 1.85 4.77
N SER A 739 -6.95 1.68 3.54
CA SER A 739 -7.75 1.80 2.31
C SER A 739 -8.70 0.63 2.06
N ARG A 740 -8.62 -0.45 2.86
CA ARG A 740 -9.50 -1.62 2.82
C ARG A 740 -10.53 -1.55 3.95
N ILE A 741 -11.76 -1.20 3.58
CA ILE A 741 -12.83 -0.85 4.52
C ILE A 741 -13.87 -1.95 4.46
N THR A 742 -13.62 -3.03 5.21
CA THR A 742 -14.58 -4.13 5.36
C THR A 742 -15.67 -3.71 6.34
N ILE A 743 -16.91 -3.68 5.87
CA ILE A 743 -18.11 -3.35 6.66
C ILE A 743 -18.90 -4.64 6.89
N GLU A 744 -19.14 -4.97 8.15
CA GLU A 744 -20.14 -5.94 8.58
C GLU A 744 -21.55 -5.38 8.36
N ILE A 745 -22.39 -6.19 7.69
CA ILE A 745 -23.78 -5.87 7.33
C ILE A 745 -24.81 -6.79 7.99
N SER A 746 -24.42 -7.73 8.86
CA SER A 746 -25.29 -8.75 9.47
C SER A 746 -26.61 -8.17 10.03
N ARG A 747 -26.53 -6.99 10.64
CA ARG A 747 -27.67 -6.31 11.27
C ARG A 747 -28.71 -5.74 10.28
N THR A 748 -28.41 -5.74 8.98
CA THR A 748 -29.40 -5.40 7.93
C THR A 748 -30.42 -6.53 7.71
N GLY A 749 -30.09 -7.76 8.12
CA GLY A 749 -30.88 -8.96 7.79
C GLY A 749 -30.80 -9.38 6.31
N VAL A 750 -29.87 -8.82 5.54
CA VAL A 750 -29.65 -9.08 4.11
C VAL A 750 -28.22 -9.60 3.89
N ASP A 751 -28.07 -10.56 2.98
CA ASP A 751 -26.76 -11.13 2.61
C ASP A 751 -25.95 -10.22 1.67
N GLY A 752 -24.66 -10.53 1.52
CA GLY A 752 -23.75 -9.75 0.69
C GLY A 752 -23.94 -9.84 -0.83
N ASP A 753 -24.62 -10.84 -1.40
CA ASP A 753 -24.92 -10.83 -2.86
C ASP A 753 -26.10 -9.88 -3.13
N THR A 754 -27.15 -9.98 -2.33
CA THR A 754 -28.32 -9.08 -2.39
C THR A 754 -27.96 -7.65 -2.00
N PHE A 755 -27.11 -7.44 -0.98
CA PHE A 755 -26.63 -6.09 -0.62
C PHE A 755 -25.81 -5.46 -1.76
N LYS A 756 -24.94 -6.25 -2.42
CA LYS A 756 -24.14 -5.79 -3.56
C LYS A 756 -25.00 -5.42 -4.78
N HIS A 757 -25.88 -6.32 -5.20
CA HIS A 757 -26.63 -6.15 -6.44
C HIS A 757 -27.87 -5.26 -6.21
N GLU A 758 -28.82 -5.72 -5.40
CA GLU A 758 -30.11 -5.03 -5.23
C GLU A 758 -30.02 -3.73 -4.43
N HIS A 759 -29.07 -3.58 -3.50
CA HIS A 759 -29.00 -2.39 -2.65
C HIS A 759 -27.94 -1.35 -3.05
N LEU A 760 -26.79 -1.76 -3.60
CA LEU A 760 -25.73 -0.83 -4.04
C LEU A 760 -25.75 -0.58 -5.56
N MET A 761 -25.64 -1.63 -6.38
CA MET A 761 -25.47 -1.51 -7.82
C MET A 761 -26.76 -1.03 -8.52
N ASP A 762 -27.86 -1.75 -8.34
CA ASP A 762 -29.07 -1.54 -9.15
C ASP A 762 -29.88 -0.28 -8.74
N ARG A 763 -29.67 0.21 -7.50
CA ARG A 763 -30.33 1.42 -6.98
C ARG A 763 -29.48 2.69 -7.06
N TYR A 764 -28.15 2.57 -6.89
CA TYR A 764 -27.26 3.72 -6.73
C TYR A 764 -25.98 3.65 -7.59
N GLY A 765 -25.84 2.64 -8.46
CA GLY A 765 -24.68 2.48 -9.34
C GLY A 765 -23.37 2.17 -8.62
N ILE A 766 -23.40 1.83 -7.33
CA ILE A 766 -22.20 1.62 -6.51
C ILE A 766 -21.66 0.21 -6.72
N GLN A 767 -20.46 0.11 -7.31
CA GLN A 767 -19.77 -1.15 -7.54
C GLN A 767 -18.83 -1.49 -6.37
N VAL A 768 -18.88 -2.74 -5.89
CA VAL A 768 -17.99 -3.28 -4.85
C VAL A 768 -17.29 -4.56 -5.32
N ASN A 769 -16.00 -4.68 -5.02
CA ASN A 769 -15.15 -5.74 -5.56
C ASN A 769 -15.41 -7.11 -4.90
N LYS A 770 -15.59 -7.13 -3.58
CA LYS A 770 -15.83 -8.35 -2.79
C LYS A 770 -16.96 -8.12 -1.79
N THR A 771 -17.78 -9.15 -1.64
CA THR A 771 -18.65 -9.38 -0.49
C THR A 771 -18.37 -10.79 0.05
N SER A 772 -18.60 -11.00 1.34
CA SER A 772 -18.90 -12.33 1.90
C SER A 772 -20.40 -12.38 2.23
N ARG A 773 -20.91 -13.45 2.85
CA ARG A 773 -22.33 -13.53 3.22
C ARG A 773 -22.78 -12.37 4.13
N ASN A 774 -21.92 -11.86 4.99
CA ASN A 774 -22.24 -10.84 5.99
C ASN A 774 -21.30 -9.62 6.00
N THR A 775 -20.40 -9.49 5.01
CA THR A 775 -19.51 -8.32 4.87
C THR A 775 -19.46 -7.78 3.45
N VAL A 776 -19.17 -6.49 3.32
CA VAL A 776 -18.85 -5.81 2.06
C VAL A 776 -17.53 -5.05 2.18
N LEU A 777 -16.64 -5.24 1.20
CA LEU A 777 -15.35 -4.54 1.15
C LEU A 777 -15.44 -3.33 0.22
N PHE A 778 -15.39 -2.15 0.82
CA PHE A 778 -15.14 -0.90 0.12
C PHE A 778 -13.62 -0.62 0.04
N MET A 779 -13.18 -0.01 -1.05
CA MET A 779 -11.77 0.24 -1.32
C MET A 779 -11.59 1.68 -1.82
N THR A 780 -10.77 2.47 -1.13
CA THR A 780 -10.28 3.73 -1.70
C THR A 780 -9.07 3.46 -2.59
N ASN A 781 -8.88 4.31 -3.60
CA ASN A 781 -7.74 4.29 -4.52
C ASN A 781 -7.28 5.74 -4.79
N ILE A 782 -6.16 5.90 -5.48
CA ILE A 782 -5.58 7.20 -5.82
C ILE A 782 -6.50 8.13 -6.64
N GLY A 783 -7.53 7.60 -7.30
CA GLY A 783 -8.54 8.36 -8.05
C GLY A 783 -9.83 8.63 -7.27
N THR A 784 -9.92 8.23 -6.00
CA THR A 784 -11.14 8.39 -5.19
C THR A 784 -11.29 9.84 -4.73
N SER A 785 -12.45 10.45 -5.00
CA SER A 785 -12.71 11.85 -4.66
C SER A 785 -13.47 12.01 -3.33
N ARG A 786 -13.38 13.21 -2.72
CA ARG A 786 -14.21 13.59 -1.55
C ARG A 786 -15.70 13.41 -1.84
N SER A 787 -16.14 13.74 -3.06
CA SER A 787 -17.53 13.62 -3.50
C SER A 787 -18.00 12.17 -3.59
N ALA A 788 -17.14 11.23 -4.01
CA ALA A 788 -17.46 9.80 -4.04
C ALA A 788 -17.64 9.23 -2.62
N ILE A 789 -16.80 9.66 -1.66
CA ILE A 789 -16.96 9.29 -0.24
C ILE A 789 -18.23 9.89 0.35
N ALA A 790 -18.54 11.16 0.06
CA ALA A 790 -19.77 11.81 0.52
C ALA A 790 -21.03 11.10 -0.02
N TYR A 791 -21.06 10.77 -1.30
CA TYR A 791 -22.15 10.02 -1.92
C TYR A 791 -22.33 8.63 -1.32
N LEU A 792 -21.24 7.91 -1.05
CA LEU A 792 -21.30 6.61 -0.38
C LEU A 792 -21.85 6.73 1.06
N ILE A 793 -21.46 7.76 1.81
CA ILE A 793 -22.03 8.02 3.15
C ILE A 793 -23.54 8.31 3.05
N GLU A 794 -23.96 9.15 2.10
CA GLU A 794 -25.36 9.47 1.85
C GLU A 794 -26.20 8.22 1.50
N VAL A 795 -25.68 7.36 0.61
CA VAL A 795 -26.32 6.09 0.23
C VAL A 795 -26.38 5.12 1.41
N LEU A 796 -25.32 5.01 2.23
CA LEU A 796 -25.35 4.21 3.45
C LEU A 796 -26.38 4.75 4.46
N VAL A 797 -26.58 6.06 4.58
CA VAL A 797 -27.64 6.64 5.44
C VAL A 797 -29.02 6.23 4.92
N LYS A 798 -29.30 6.45 3.62
CA LYS A 798 -30.58 6.06 2.98
C LYS A 798 -30.88 4.57 3.09
N LEU A 799 -29.85 3.73 2.99
CA LEU A 799 -29.98 2.29 3.22
C LEU A 799 -30.27 1.97 4.68
N ALA A 800 -29.60 2.61 5.64
CA ALA A 800 -29.85 2.41 7.06
C ALA A 800 -31.26 2.85 7.49
N GLU A 801 -31.76 3.97 6.97
CA GLU A 801 -33.14 4.43 7.17
C GLU A 801 -34.13 3.36 6.69
N ARG A 802 -33.95 2.91 5.44
CA ARG A 802 -34.76 1.84 4.83
C ARG A 802 -34.72 0.53 5.63
N PHE A 803 -33.57 0.14 6.17
CA PHE A 803 -33.48 -1.10 6.96
C PHE A 803 -34.18 -0.98 8.32
N GLU A 804 -34.13 0.18 8.99
CA GLU A 804 -34.92 0.40 10.21
C GLU A 804 -36.43 0.47 9.90
N GLU A 805 -36.85 1.08 8.80
CA GLU A 805 -38.25 1.03 8.33
C GLU A 805 -38.72 -0.40 8.05
N MET A 806 -37.95 -1.18 7.29
CA MET A 806 -38.27 -2.58 6.97
C MET A 806 -38.29 -3.47 8.21
N GLN A 807 -37.45 -3.18 9.21
CA GLN A 807 -37.43 -3.92 10.48
C GLN A 807 -38.60 -3.51 11.39
N ALA A 808 -39.04 -2.25 11.37
CA ALA A 808 -40.20 -1.76 12.12
C ALA A 808 -41.55 -2.17 11.50
N GLN A 809 -41.59 -2.44 10.20
CA GLN A 809 -42.77 -2.97 9.48
C GLN A 809 -42.89 -4.50 9.52
N ARG A 810 -41.93 -5.19 10.14
CA ARG A 810 -41.89 -6.65 10.21
C ARG A 810 -42.88 -7.19 11.23
N ASP A 811 -43.63 -8.22 10.87
CA ASP A 811 -44.59 -8.87 11.76
C ASP A 811 -43.84 -9.54 12.96
N PRO A 812 -44.25 -9.32 14.23
CA PRO A 812 -43.64 -9.97 15.39
C PRO A 812 -43.69 -11.50 15.37
N ASP A 813 -44.67 -12.10 14.69
CA ASP A 813 -44.79 -13.57 14.54
C ASP A 813 -43.93 -14.11 13.37
N ASP A 814 -43.33 -13.23 12.55
CA ASP A 814 -42.43 -13.59 11.45
C ASP A 814 -41.12 -14.14 12.02
N ARG A 815 -41.02 -15.47 12.09
CA ARG A 815 -39.82 -16.16 12.57
C ARG A 815 -38.60 -15.71 11.77
N VAL A 816 -37.76 -14.87 12.41
CA VAL A 816 -36.42 -14.55 11.94
C VAL A 816 -35.74 -15.87 11.59
N ARG A 817 -35.38 -16.04 10.30
CA ARG A 817 -34.66 -17.24 9.85
C ARG A 817 -33.45 -17.41 10.75
N PRO A 818 -33.26 -18.55 11.42
CA PRO A 818 -32.05 -18.80 12.18
C PRO A 818 -30.85 -18.55 11.28
N GLU A 819 -29.87 -17.77 11.76
CA GLU A 819 -28.61 -17.60 11.05
C GLU A 819 -28.02 -18.99 10.84
N THR A 820 -27.96 -19.42 9.58
CA THR A 820 -27.31 -20.69 9.24
C THR A 820 -25.85 -20.53 9.64
N PRO A 821 -25.31 -21.33 10.57
CA PRO A 821 -23.91 -21.20 10.95
C PRO A 821 -23.06 -21.35 9.70
N MET A 822 -22.19 -20.37 9.43
CA MET A 822 -21.26 -20.50 8.33
C MET A 822 -20.27 -21.62 8.68
N PRO A 823 -20.16 -22.71 7.90
CA PRO A 823 -19.07 -23.64 8.04
C PRO A 823 -17.74 -22.87 7.90
N PRO A 824 -16.69 -23.28 8.64
CA PRO A 824 -15.36 -22.70 8.48
C PRO A 824 -14.89 -22.88 7.04
N LEU A 825 -13.97 -22.03 6.59
CA LEU A 825 -13.35 -22.23 5.29
C LEU A 825 -12.49 -23.50 5.34
N PRO A 826 -12.52 -24.34 4.29
CA PRO A 826 -11.81 -25.60 4.28
C PRO A 826 -10.32 -25.38 3.96
N ASP A 827 -9.48 -25.87 4.86
CA ASP A 827 -8.03 -25.92 4.68
C ASP A 827 -7.63 -26.87 3.55
N PHE A 828 -6.32 -26.95 3.27
CA PHE A 828 -5.84 -27.78 2.18
C PHE A 828 -5.72 -29.25 2.55
N SER A 829 -6.72 -30.01 2.12
CA SER A 829 -6.68 -31.47 2.10
C SER A 829 -5.42 -32.00 1.42
N ALA A 830 -4.96 -33.16 1.90
CA ALA A 830 -3.77 -33.81 1.37
C ALA A 830 -3.92 -34.14 -0.13
N PHE A 831 -2.79 -34.14 -0.84
CA PHE A 831 -2.67 -34.89 -2.08
C PHE A 831 -2.92 -36.37 -1.80
N SER A 832 -3.63 -37.07 -2.69
CA SER A 832 -3.85 -38.51 -2.51
C SER A 832 -2.53 -39.28 -2.66
N PRO A 833 -2.41 -40.54 -2.16
CA PRO A 833 -1.13 -41.26 -2.15
C PRO A 833 -0.46 -41.46 -3.51
N GLY A 834 -1.20 -41.35 -4.62
CA GLY A 834 -0.65 -41.38 -5.99
C GLY A 834 -0.15 -40.03 -6.52
N TYR A 835 -0.18 -38.97 -5.70
CA TYR A 835 0.28 -37.61 -6.02
C TYR A 835 1.09 -36.96 -4.89
N ALA A 836 0.89 -37.31 -3.62
CA ALA A 836 1.73 -36.86 -2.52
C ALA A 836 3.16 -37.41 -2.63
N THR A 837 4.16 -36.67 -2.16
CA THR A 837 5.56 -37.14 -2.18
C THR A 837 5.83 -38.26 -1.18
N ASP A 838 5.49 -38.06 0.09
CA ASP A 838 5.89 -38.97 1.19
C ASP A 838 4.82 -39.18 2.26
N GLY A 839 3.55 -38.91 1.94
CA GLY A 839 2.38 -39.20 2.77
C GLY A 839 2.28 -38.40 4.08
N VAL A 840 3.22 -37.50 4.37
CA VAL A 840 3.28 -36.74 5.63
C VAL A 840 3.59 -35.26 5.39
N ARG A 841 4.50 -34.91 4.47
CA ARG A 841 4.63 -33.51 4.02
C ARG A 841 3.50 -33.16 3.04
N PRO A 842 3.06 -31.89 2.96
CA PRO A 842 1.91 -31.49 2.15
C PRO A 842 2.19 -31.32 0.65
N ASP A 843 3.41 -31.62 0.17
CA ASP A 843 3.78 -31.43 -1.23
C ASP A 843 3.42 -32.62 -2.13
N GLY A 844 3.03 -32.33 -3.38
CA GLY A 844 2.64 -33.34 -4.36
C GLY A 844 2.56 -32.88 -5.82
N ASP A 845 2.52 -33.84 -6.75
CA ASP A 845 2.50 -33.59 -8.20
C ASP A 845 1.09 -33.23 -8.72
N MET A 846 0.73 -31.97 -8.53
CA MET A 846 -0.47 -31.36 -9.11
C MET A 846 -0.49 -31.43 -10.66
N ARG A 847 0.67 -31.45 -11.32
CA ARG A 847 0.80 -31.43 -12.78
C ARG A 847 0.40 -32.77 -13.39
N ALA A 848 0.87 -33.89 -12.84
CA ALA A 848 0.43 -35.22 -13.24
C ALA A 848 -1.09 -35.40 -13.05
N ALA A 849 -1.63 -34.96 -11.91
CA ALA A 849 -3.06 -34.98 -11.66
C ALA A 849 -3.86 -34.13 -12.67
N PHE A 850 -3.40 -32.91 -12.97
CA PHE A 850 -4.01 -32.02 -13.96
C PHE A 850 -4.07 -32.66 -15.35
N PHE A 851 -2.93 -33.14 -15.88
CA PHE A 851 -2.89 -33.76 -17.21
C PHE A 851 -3.65 -35.10 -17.26
N ARG A 852 -3.68 -35.88 -16.18
CA ARG A 852 -4.55 -37.05 -16.07
C ARG A 852 -6.02 -36.63 -16.14
N GLY A 853 -6.40 -35.55 -15.44
CA GLY A 853 -7.75 -35.01 -15.35
C GLY A 853 -8.32 -34.41 -16.63
N GLN A 854 -7.48 -34.00 -17.60
CA GLN A 854 -7.97 -33.57 -18.92
C GLN A 854 -8.41 -34.73 -19.83
N ARG A 855 -7.97 -35.97 -19.55
CA ARG A 855 -8.32 -37.13 -20.38
C ARG A 855 -9.68 -37.68 -19.95
N ARG A 856 -10.73 -37.48 -20.78
CA ARG A 856 -12.12 -37.87 -20.47
C ARG A 856 -12.30 -39.30 -19.95
N LYS A 857 -11.47 -40.26 -20.38
CA LYS A 857 -11.54 -41.66 -19.89
C LYS A 857 -11.13 -41.83 -18.41
N ASN A 858 -10.28 -40.94 -17.89
CA ASN A 858 -9.72 -40.98 -16.55
C ASN A 858 -10.60 -40.25 -15.50
N ILE A 859 -11.66 -39.57 -15.93
CA ILE A 859 -12.53 -38.78 -15.06
C ILE A 859 -13.96 -39.28 -15.07
N GLU A 860 -14.66 -39.01 -13.98
CA GLU A 860 -16.11 -39.01 -13.89
C GLU A 860 -16.60 -37.61 -13.46
N HIS A 861 -17.92 -37.44 -13.46
CA HIS A 861 -18.57 -36.24 -12.97
C HIS A 861 -19.57 -36.68 -11.90
N VAL A 862 -19.39 -36.21 -10.66
CA VAL A 862 -20.08 -36.73 -9.45
C VAL A 862 -20.84 -35.60 -8.77
N LEU A 863 -22.14 -35.77 -8.55
CA LEU A 863 -22.99 -34.76 -7.91
C LEU A 863 -22.61 -34.57 -6.42
N PRO A 864 -22.84 -33.39 -5.80
CA PRO A 864 -22.39 -33.12 -4.44
C PRO A 864 -22.87 -34.13 -3.39
N ASP A 865 -24.12 -34.60 -3.48
CA ASP A 865 -24.69 -35.52 -2.50
C ASP A 865 -24.18 -36.96 -2.68
N GLU A 866 -24.02 -37.42 -3.92
CA GLU A 866 -23.33 -38.68 -4.23
C GLU A 866 -21.88 -38.63 -3.73
N LEU A 867 -21.21 -37.48 -3.90
CA LEU A 867 -19.84 -37.28 -3.46
C LEU A 867 -19.72 -37.24 -1.93
N ARG A 868 -20.70 -36.66 -1.22
CA ARG A 868 -20.84 -36.78 0.25
C ARG A 868 -21.00 -38.24 0.68
N GLU A 869 -21.82 -39.03 -0.01
CA GLU A 869 -21.94 -40.47 0.30
C GLU A 869 -20.60 -41.22 0.12
N ARG A 870 -19.86 -40.95 -0.96
CA ARG A 870 -18.54 -41.56 -1.19
C ARG A 870 -17.52 -41.17 -0.11
N VAL A 871 -17.52 -39.90 0.32
CA VAL A 871 -16.68 -39.45 1.45
C VAL A 871 -17.09 -40.11 2.77
N ALA A 872 -18.40 -40.26 3.03
CA ALA A 872 -18.92 -40.97 4.20
C ALA A 872 -18.63 -42.49 4.21
N ARG A 873 -18.17 -43.04 3.08
CA ARG A 873 -17.68 -44.42 2.92
C ARG A 873 -16.14 -44.53 2.87
N ASP A 874 -15.42 -43.44 3.14
CA ASP A 874 -13.95 -43.34 3.06
C ASP A 874 -13.36 -43.67 1.66
N GLU A 875 -14.10 -43.39 0.59
CA GLU A 875 -13.65 -43.64 -0.80
C GLU A 875 -12.59 -42.63 -1.32
N GLN A 876 -12.15 -41.69 -0.46
CA GLN A 876 -11.14 -40.63 -0.70
C GLN A 876 -11.12 -40.06 -2.14
N PRO A 877 -12.26 -39.53 -2.65
CA PRO A 877 -12.40 -39.13 -4.06
C PRO A 877 -11.45 -37.97 -4.41
N VAL A 878 -10.70 -38.11 -5.49
CA VAL A 878 -9.60 -37.18 -5.84
C VAL A 878 -10.02 -36.17 -6.90
N SER A 879 -9.75 -34.87 -6.68
CA SER A 879 -10.09 -33.83 -7.65
C SER A 879 -9.28 -33.93 -8.94
N ALA A 880 -9.97 -33.84 -10.09
CA ALA A 880 -9.37 -33.81 -11.42
C ALA A 880 -9.16 -32.38 -11.98
N GLY A 881 -9.36 -31.35 -11.16
CA GLY A 881 -9.34 -29.96 -11.60
C GLY A 881 -9.16 -28.96 -10.46
N PHE A 882 -8.95 -27.70 -10.82
CA PHE A 882 -9.14 -26.58 -9.89
C PHE A 882 -10.63 -26.39 -9.64
N VAL A 883 -11.02 -26.15 -8.39
CA VAL A 883 -12.36 -25.62 -8.05
C VAL A 883 -12.14 -24.27 -7.37
N THR A 884 -12.69 -23.19 -7.95
CA THR A 884 -12.35 -21.81 -7.56
C THR A 884 -13.60 -20.93 -7.56
N PRO A 885 -14.21 -20.63 -6.40
CA PRO A 885 -15.33 -19.70 -6.30
C PRO A 885 -14.90 -18.24 -6.44
N TYR A 886 -15.75 -17.42 -7.07
CA TYR A 886 -15.53 -15.99 -7.31
C TYR A 886 -16.72 -15.16 -6.79
N PRO A 887 -16.54 -14.23 -5.83
CA PRO A 887 -15.36 -14.06 -4.98
C PRO A 887 -15.09 -15.31 -4.10
N PRO A 888 -13.91 -15.43 -3.46
CA PRO A 888 -12.76 -14.51 -3.50
C PRO A 888 -11.77 -14.75 -4.65
N GLY A 889 -11.80 -15.92 -5.30
CA GLY A 889 -10.95 -16.21 -6.47
C GLY A 889 -9.64 -16.97 -6.21
N PHE A 890 -9.44 -17.49 -5.00
CA PHE A 890 -8.47 -18.57 -4.71
C PHE A 890 -9.17 -19.94 -4.79
N PRO A 891 -8.45 -21.06 -5.07
CA PRO A 891 -9.08 -22.38 -5.15
C PRO A 891 -9.51 -22.91 -3.77
N VAL A 892 -10.57 -23.72 -3.74
CA VAL A 892 -10.86 -24.61 -2.59
C VAL A 892 -10.24 -25.99 -2.80
N LEU A 893 -10.12 -26.45 -4.05
CA LEU A 893 -9.44 -27.69 -4.46
C LEU A 893 -8.48 -27.41 -5.61
N VAL A 894 -7.35 -28.12 -5.63
CA VAL A 894 -6.47 -28.25 -6.81
C VAL A 894 -6.44 -29.71 -7.32
N PRO A 895 -5.99 -29.97 -8.57
CA PRO A 895 -5.87 -31.34 -9.08
C PRO A 895 -4.97 -32.20 -8.19
N GLY A 896 -5.42 -33.42 -7.87
CA GLY A 896 -4.65 -34.41 -7.10
C GLY A 896 -4.94 -34.41 -5.60
N GLN A 897 -5.66 -33.41 -5.09
CA GLN A 897 -6.13 -33.39 -3.68
C GLN A 897 -7.37 -34.24 -3.47
N ILE A 898 -7.51 -34.82 -2.28
CA ILE A 898 -8.71 -35.51 -1.81
C ILE A 898 -9.82 -34.48 -1.57
N ILE A 899 -11.06 -34.80 -1.98
CA ILE A 899 -12.25 -33.99 -1.69
C ILE A 899 -12.84 -34.47 -0.37
N THR A 900 -12.94 -33.58 0.61
CA THR A 900 -13.38 -33.89 1.98
C THR A 900 -14.76 -33.31 2.29
N ALA A 901 -15.35 -33.68 3.44
CA ALA A 901 -16.69 -33.23 3.82
C ALA A 901 -16.75 -31.70 4.02
N GLU A 902 -15.72 -31.12 4.63
CA GLU A 902 -15.61 -29.68 4.91
C GLU A 902 -15.62 -28.85 3.61
N VAL A 903 -14.97 -29.37 2.55
CA VAL A 903 -14.98 -28.75 1.22
C VAL A 903 -16.38 -28.78 0.62
N LEU A 904 -17.10 -29.90 0.74
CA LEU A 904 -18.47 -30.04 0.21
C LEU A 904 -19.47 -29.17 0.98
N ASP A 905 -19.30 -29.08 2.30
CA ASP A 905 -20.18 -28.30 3.17
C ASP A 905 -19.98 -26.80 2.96
N PHE A 906 -18.73 -26.32 2.92
CA PHE A 906 -18.42 -24.95 2.50
C PHE A 906 -18.97 -24.62 1.11
N MET A 907 -18.76 -25.51 0.13
CA MET A 907 -19.29 -25.33 -1.22
C MET A 907 -20.83 -25.32 -1.29
N SER A 908 -21.52 -25.91 -0.30
CA SER A 908 -22.98 -25.94 -0.22
C SER A 908 -23.62 -24.67 0.39
N VAL A 909 -22.82 -23.80 1.03
CA VAL A 909 -23.27 -22.49 1.55
C VAL A 909 -22.79 -21.30 0.71
N LEU A 910 -22.14 -21.55 -0.43
CA LEU A 910 -21.63 -20.49 -1.30
C LEU A 910 -22.75 -19.86 -2.14
N ASP A 911 -23.17 -18.66 -1.76
CA ASP A 911 -24.15 -17.86 -2.49
C ASP A 911 -23.63 -17.32 -3.86
N THR A 912 -22.41 -17.68 -4.29
CA THR A 912 -21.86 -17.25 -5.59
C THR A 912 -22.34 -18.08 -6.78
N ARG A 913 -22.67 -17.36 -7.85
CA ARG A 913 -23.07 -17.89 -9.16
C ARG A 913 -21.88 -18.27 -10.05
N GLU A 914 -20.65 -17.82 -9.72
CA GLU A 914 -19.44 -18.06 -10.51
C GLU A 914 -18.44 -18.94 -9.74
N ILE A 915 -18.39 -20.22 -10.12
CA ILE A 915 -17.42 -21.19 -9.59
C ILE A 915 -16.69 -21.85 -10.76
N HIS A 916 -15.40 -21.56 -10.92
CA HIS A 916 -14.59 -22.13 -12.00
C HIS A 916 -14.27 -23.59 -11.66
N GLY A 917 -14.46 -24.48 -12.64
CA GLY A 917 -14.17 -25.92 -12.53
C GLY A 917 -15.29 -26.80 -11.95
N TYR A 918 -16.32 -26.20 -11.33
CA TYR A 918 -17.55 -26.86 -10.91
C TYR A 918 -18.66 -26.70 -11.98
N ASN A 919 -19.66 -27.59 -11.99
CA ASN A 919 -20.83 -27.45 -12.84
C ASN A 919 -22.09 -27.99 -12.16
N ALA A 920 -23.04 -27.13 -11.80
CA ALA A 920 -24.23 -27.52 -11.02
C ALA A 920 -25.13 -28.62 -11.66
N ARG A 921 -24.99 -28.93 -12.94
CA ARG A 921 -25.73 -30.04 -13.62
C ARG A 921 -24.95 -31.34 -13.76
N ARG A 922 -23.65 -31.34 -13.43
CA ARG A 922 -22.76 -32.50 -13.53
C ARG A 922 -21.99 -32.78 -12.23
N GLY A 923 -21.93 -31.82 -11.32
CA GLY A 923 -21.13 -31.86 -10.11
C GLY A 923 -19.64 -31.63 -10.34
N TYR A 924 -18.82 -32.30 -9.54
CA TYR A 924 -17.36 -32.18 -9.52
C TYR A 924 -16.70 -33.11 -10.54
N ARG A 925 -15.55 -32.70 -11.09
CA ARG A 925 -14.68 -33.59 -11.89
C ARG A 925 -13.79 -34.40 -10.94
N VAL A 926 -14.07 -35.70 -10.82
CA VAL A 926 -13.31 -36.62 -9.96
C VAL A 926 -12.42 -37.51 -10.83
N LEU A 927 -11.19 -37.77 -10.39
CA LEU A 927 -10.30 -38.76 -10.99
C LEU A 927 -10.77 -40.15 -10.58
N LYS A 928 -10.93 -41.04 -11.56
CA LYS A 928 -11.18 -42.46 -11.29
C LYS A 928 -9.97 -43.11 -10.59
N PRO A 929 -10.15 -44.27 -9.93
CA PRO A 929 -9.05 -45.14 -9.53
C PRO A 929 -8.08 -45.45 -10.70
N GLN A 930 -6.89 -45.95 -10.38
CA GLN A 930 -5.97 -46.49 -11.39
C GLN A 930 -6.16 -48.00 -11.48
N ASP A 931 -6.19 -48.55 -12.70
CA ASP A 931 -6.06 -49.98 -12.91
C ASP A 931 -4.58 -50.35 -12.68
N GLU A 932 -4.25 -50.91 -11.51
CA GLU A 932 -2.87 -51.17 -11.07
C GLU A 932 -2.08 -52.08 -12.04
N THR A 933 -2.80 -52.93 -12.78
CA THR A 933 -2.27 -53.80 -13.84
C THR A 933 -1.59 -53.05 -15.00
N ALA A 934 -1.84 -51.74 -15.17
CA ALA A 934 -1.20 -50.94 -16.20
C ALA A 934 0.24 -50.52 -15.85
N GLN A 935 0.63 -50.53 -14.57
CA GLN A 935 1.87 -49.89 -14.12
C GLN A 935 3.11 -50.79 -14.29
N GLN A 936 2.94 -52.12 -14.20
CA GLN A 936 4.01 -53.10 -14.45
C GLN A 936 4.49 -53.15 -15.91
N ALA A 937 3.73 -52.57 -16.85
CA ALA A 937 4.08 -52.53 -18.28
C ALA A 937 4.84 -51.25 -18.70
N ALA A 938 5.18 -50.37 -17.75
CA ALA A 938 5.72 -49.03 -18.04
C ALA A 938 6.97 -48.64 -17.22
N ALA A 939 7.54 -49.57 -16.45
CA ALA A 939 8.88 -49.39 -15.89
C ALA A 939 9.94 -49.66 -16.98
N PRO A 940 10.94 -48.78 -17.17
CA PRO A 940 12.06 -49.10 -18.05
C PRO A 940 12.93 -50.20 -17.42
N GLU A 941 13.29 -51.22 -18.20
CA GLU A 941 14.19 -52.28 -17.74
C GLU A 941 15.56 -51.68 -17.35
N GLY A 942 16.00 -51.96 -16.13
CA GLY A 942 17.23 -51.39 -15.59
C GLY A 942 18.46 -51.91 -16.33
N GLN A 943 19.30 -51.00 -16.82
CA GLN A 943 20.62 -51.37 -17.33
C GLN A 943 21.48 -51.86 -16.15
N ALA A 944 21.93 -53.12 -16.23
CA ALA A 944 22.89 -53.66 -15.27
C ALA A 944 24.25 -52.92 -15.40
N PRO A 945 24.98 -52.72 -14.30
CA PRO A 945 26.33 -52.17 -14.37
C PRO A 945 27.27 -53.13 -15.10
N PRO A 946 28.23 -52.63 -15.90
CA PRO A 946 29.27 -53.49 -16.46
C PRO A 946 30.21 -53.99 -15.36
N GLU A 947 30.63 -55.25 -15.45
CA GLU A 947 31.69 -55.80 -14.61
C GLU A 947 33.08 -55.46 -15.17
N SER A 948 34.09 -55.48 -14.28
CA SER A 948 35.52 -55.14 -14.46
C SER A 948 35.85 -53.67 -14.77
#